data_AF-A0A9P3BQQ9-F1
#
_entry.id   AF-A0A9P3BQQ9-F1
#
_cell.length_a   1.000
_cell.length_b   1.000
_cell.length_c   1.000
_cell.angle_alpha   90.00
_cell.angle_beta   90.00
_cell.angle_gamma   90.00
#
_symmetry.space_group_name_H-M   'P 1'
#
loop_
_entity.id
_entity.type
_entity.pdbx_description
1 polymer ?
#
loop_
_entity_poly.entity_id
_entity_poly.type
_entity_poly.pdbx_seq_one_letter_code
_entity_poly.pdbx_strand_id
1 'polypeptide(L)'
;MSQSRIQEQKRAVAASAAAQQSDNIAHALAGAGGGILSMVLTYPLITLSTRAQVESKRAHSTTTDAVRRIVQREGFSGLYSGLESALFGISVTNFVYYYWFEWTRAAFEKAAVKAGRASKKLTTAESMIAGAIAGSATVLITNPIWVVNTRMTARKSDAEDQALPGAPEKKTRASTIGTLMDLLRREGPTALFAGVLPALVLVINPILQYTIFEQLKNIVERRRRMTPKDAFYLGALGKILATTITYPYITVKSQMHVASKDGPKESLNGSLKRIIREEGYTGLYKGIVPKVTQSAITAAFLFAFKDVFLLKAWKGASNDVNVLAWSPDGTRFAAGATAQCDEGNMEYNRGNNLVIGDLTCNRLEEVPGHYIIRPPGRVASQRATSDNRLFMSVTAMQWFDDTLFTASYDNTVKLWRFSGNRITNHKTLPHESKVLVMARSNFQENLLATGAQSFRLWNIMESRDAPLTIESRRDLTPTCLAWGSTHDTKHLLLAGMSERDDGLPHTCPAPNGFLTGWHVGEASITPTPFQPNSQNIFDIKWHPTLPRFATASTVGQSQVSRGTRSVVRVFEPLKWKSQTIEFECPALDINDITFCPMNSYYVTASCTNGVTYVWDYRKRDKVLLELPHGEPLNQLDELLEREQDDVGVRMALWGDEINQFYTGASDGIVKQWNILLSQEDALTKDVFGIEEEIMCGAFSSDKSNLLIGDAGGGIHILSTSTSSPREGRDPNEDERKMQFKHAAQPPCDDHASDSESGLVAARKLLNSGKLKRHPIFGVGQGPHYDGPFAGWARPGNPDQPHLASLKPDVKMRQLDGPAPKDRIGLDKESRQLVEAHIQLARIRNQRRNEYKRKRAVDVIDLCSDEEDNQGPERRAQSQRIYIGDFMGIADLRCEVIDLTGDTDTDSEEDPSTARVRSPCSEFPKMGSLLEKLEAGLEEDFWWPDSGQVDPNFPQEA
;
A
#
# COMPACT_ATOMS: atom_id res chain seq x y z
N MET A 1 0.82 -39.72 -20.10
CA MET A 1 1.05 -38.32 -19.70
C MET A 1 -0.20 -37.43 -19.81
N SER A 2 -1.14 -37.62 -20.76
CA SER A 2 -2.34 -36.77 -20.81
C SER A 2 -3.40 -37.15 -19.76
N GLN A 3 -3.59 -38.43 -19.46
CA GLN A 3 -4.59 -38.86 -18.47
C GLN A 3 -4.20 -38.48 -17.03
N SER A 4 -2.91 -38.51 -16.67
CA SER A 4 -2.43 -38.06 -15.35
C SER A 4 -2.61 -36.55 -15.16
N ARG A 5 -2.30 -35.75 -16.19
CA ARG A 5 -2.53 -34.29 -16.19
C ARG A 5 -4.01 -33.92 -16.09
N ILE A 6 -4.91 -34.66 -16.76
CA ILE A 6 -6.36 -34.44 -16.65
C ILE A 6 -6.86 -34.79 -15.25
N GLN A 7 -6.24 -35.76 -14.59
CA GLN A 7 -6.61 -36.21 -13.24
C GLN A 7 -6.05 -35.28 -12.16
N GLU A 8 -4.86 -34.70 -12.36
CA GLU A 8 -4.29 -33.61 -11.55
C GLU A 8 -5.08 -32.30 -11.73
N GLN A 9 -5.46 -31.92 -12.95
CA GLN A 9 -6.34 -30.77 -13.18
C GLN A 9 -7.72 -30.96 -12.53
N LYS A 10 -8.31 -32.17 -12.60
CA LYS A 10 -9.58 -32.44 -11.89
C LYS A 10 -9.42 -32.38 -10.37
N ARG A 11 -8.28 -32.80 -9.82
CA ARG A 11 -7.97 -32.69 -8.39
C ARG A 11 -7.69 -31.25 -7.96
N ALA A 12 -6.99 -30.47 -8.78
CA ALA A 12 -6.71 -29.06 -8.55
C ALA A 12 -8.00 -28.21 -8.64
N VAL A 13 -8.87 -28.50 -9.60
CA VAL A 13 -10.20 -27.86 -9.71
C VAL A 13 -11.11 -28.27 -8.55
N ALA A 14 -11.04 -29.52 -8.08
CA ALA A 14 -11.78 -29.96 -6.90
C ALA A 14 -11.21 -29.37 -5.58
N ALA A 15 -9.89 -29.19 -5.48
CA ALA A 15 -9.22 -28.57 -4.34
C ALA A 15 -9.44 -27.05 -4.28
N SER A 16 -9.40 -26.36 -5.44
CA SER A 16 -9.78 -24.96 -5.59
C SER A 16 -11.27 -24.75 -5.29
N ALA A 17 -12.15 -25.64 -5.74
CA ALA A 17 -13.56 -25.61 -5.34
C ALA A 17 -13.74 -25.86 -3.83
N ALA A 18 -12.96 -26.73 -3.22
CA ALA A 18 -12.99 -26.99 -1.78
C ALA A 18 -12.42 -25.84 -0.93
N ALA A 19 -11.39 -25.13 -1.42
CA ALA A 19 -10.79 -23.95 -0.78
C ALA A 19 -11.69 -22.70 -0.91
N GLN A 20 -12.29 -22.48 -2.08
CA GLN A 20 -13.34 -21.48 -2.27
C GLN A 20 -14.54 -21.78 -1.37
N GLN A 21 -14.80 -23.07 -1.11
CA GLN A 21 -15.86 -23.50 -0.21
C GLN A 21 -15.48 -23.24 1.26
N SER A 22 -14.21 -23.37 1.69
CA SER A 22 -13.78 -23.05 3.05
C SER A 22 -13.84 -21.56 3.40
N ASP A 23 -13.49 -20.66 2.47
CA ASP A 23 -13.55 -19.21 2.70
C ASP A 23 -14.99 -18.69 2.71
N ASN A 24 -15.81 -19.22 1.79
CA ASN A 24 -17.25 -18.99 1.83
C ASN A 24 -17.88 -19.55 3.10
N ILE A 25 -17.37 -20.68 3.63
CA ILE A 25 -17.80 -21.25 4.91
C ILE A 25 -17.35 -20.36 6.07
N ALA A 26 -16.14 -19.81 6.09
CA ALA A 26 -15.66 -18.94 7.16
C ALA A 26 -16.45 -17.63 7.25
N HIS A 27 -16.69 -16.95 6.12
CA HIS A 27 -17.56 -15.78 6.06
C HIS A 27 -19.03 -16.13 6.37
N ALA A 28 -19.52 -17.28 5.92
CA ALA A 28 -20.86 -17.75 6.27
C ALA A 28 -20.97 -18.10 7.76
N LEU A 29 -19.93 -18.63 8.40
CA LEU A 29 -19.88 -18.97 9.82
C LEU A 29 -19.77 -17.72 10.69
N ALA A 30 -18.96 -16.73 10.31
CA ALA A 30 -18.88 -15.44 10.99
C ALA A 30 -20.20 -14.66 10.85
N GLY A 31 -20.79 -14.63 9.65
CA GLY A 31 -22.10 -14.04 9.40
C GLY A 31 -23.24 -14.77 10.13
N ALA A 32 -23.21 -16.10 10.16
CA ALA A 32 -24.17 -16.91 10.91
C ALA A 32 -23.99 -16.74 12.42
N GLY A 33 -22.77 -16.67 12.93
CA GLY A 33 -22.44 -16.43 14.33
C GLY A 33 -22.92 -15.06 14.81
N GLY A 34 -22.60 -14.00 14.07
CA GLY A 34 -23.10 -12.64 14.35
C GLY A 34 -24.63 -12.56 14.27
N GLY A 35 -25.24 -13.25 13.30
CA GLY A 35 -26.69 -13.37 13.17
C GLY A 35 -27.35 -14.11 14.34
N ILE A 36 -26.76 -15.21 14.81
CA ILE A 36 -27.23 -15.98 15.97
C ILE A 36 -27.10 -15.15 17.25
N LEU A 37 -25.97 -14.47 17.46
CA LEU A 37 -25.75 -13.64 18.64
C LEU A 37 -26.75 -12.46 18.69
N SER A 38 -26.92 -11.78 17.56
CA SER A 38 -27.92 -10.70 17.42
C SER A 38 -29.35 -11.23 17.64
N MET A 39 -29.65 -12.44 17.18
CA MET A 39 -30.95 -13.10 17.42
C MET A 39 -31.16 -13.40 18.91
N VAL A 40 -30.17 -13.95 19.62
CA VAL A 40 -30.26 -14.22 21.06
C VAL A 40 -30.51 -12.93 21.84
N LEU A 41 -29.80 -11.85 21.51
CA LEU A 41 -29.97 -10.55 22.17
C LEU A 41 -31.36 -9.93 21.91
N THR A 42 -31.88 -10.10 20.70
CA THR A 42 -33.16 -9.47 20.30
C THR A 42 -34.39 -10.37 20.47
N TYR A 43 -34.20 -11.62 20.90
CA TYR A 43 -35.26 -12.62 21.05
C TYR A 43 -36.42 -12.19 21.96
N PRO A 44 -36.20 -11.51 23.11
CA PRO A 44 -37.29 -11.04 23.96
C PRO A 44 -38.33 -10.17 23.22
N LEU A 45 -37.86 -9.34 22.27
CA LEU A 45 -38.75 -8.50 21.45
C LEU A 45 -39.55 -9.34 20.44
N ILE A 46 -38.98 -10.44 19.96
CA ILE A 46 -39.69 -11.40 19.10
C ILE A 46 -40.83 -12.04 19.89
N THR A 47 -40.54 -12.56 21.09
CA THR A 47 -41.55 -13.15 21.97
C THR A 47 -42.70 -12.19 22.28
N LEU A 48 -42.39 -10.93 22.58
CA LEU A 48 -43.41 -9.90 22.80
C LEU A 48 -44.24 -9.61 21.55
N SER A 49 -43.60 -9.50 20.38
CA SER A 49 -44.30 -9.27 19.12
C SER A 49 -45.23 -10.43 18.76
N THR A 50 -44.76 -11.66 18.91
CA THR A 50 -45.53 -12.87 18.57
C THR A 50 -46.71 -13.07 19.50
N ARG A 51 -46.55 -12.86 20.82
CA ARG A 51 -47.67 -12.94 21.77
C ARG A 51 -48.72 -11.87 21.47
N ALA A 52 -48.30 -10.62 21.23
CA ALA A 52 -49.21 -9.53 20.90
C ALA A 52 -49.99 -9.76 19.57
N GLN A 53 -49.38 -10.43 18.59
CA GLN A 53 -50.03 -10.77 17.31
C GLN A 53 -51.14 -11.83 17.46
N VAL A 54 -51.01 -12.72 18.44
CA VAL A 54 -51.92 -13.86 18.66
C VAL A 54 -53.02 -13.54 19.68
N GLU A 55 -52.82 -12.52 20.51
CA GLU A 55 -53.75 -12.13 21.58
C GLU A 55 -55.06 -11.52 21.06
N SER A 56 -56.21 -12.08 21.49
CA SER A 56 -57.55 -11.59 21.11
C SER A 56 -57.96 -10.33 21.89
N LYS A 57 -58.96 -9.61 21.36
CA LYS A 57 -59.53 -8.34 21.88
C LYS A 57 -59.74 -8.19 23.41
N ARG A 58 -59.79 -9.26 24.22
CA ARG A 58 -60.08 -9.19 25.67
C ARG A 58 -58.93 -8.66 26.54
N ALA A 59 -57.72 -8.52 26.03
CA ALA A 59 -56.57 -8.02 26.78
C ALA A 59 -55.97 -6.75 26.15
N HIS A 60 -56.54 -5.59 26.46
CA HIS A 60 -55.88 -4.31 26.19
C HIS A 60 -54.77 -4.10 27.22
N SER A 61 -53.55 -4.57 26.94
CA SER A 61 -52.39 -4.22 27.74
C SER A 61 -51.29 -3.59 26.90
N THR A 62 -50.72 -2.51 27.42
CA THR A 62 -49.58 -1.82 26.82
C THR A 62 -48.38 -2.78 26.77
N THR A 63 -47.49 -2.68 25.78
CA THR A 63 -46.34 -3.60 25.63
C THR A 63 -45.49 -3.70 26.92
N THR A 64 -45.42 -2.63 27.70
CA THR A 64 -44.77 -2.57 29.03
C THR A 64 -45.48 -3.40 30.10
N ASP A 65 -46.81 -3.39 30.09
CA ASP A 65 -47.63 -4.19 30.99
C ASP A 65 -47.55 -5.68 30.64
N ALA A 66 -47.47 -6.00 29.35
CA ALA A 66 -47.21 -7.36 28.88
C ALA A 66 -45.84 -7.88 29.34
N VAL A 67 -44.77 -7.07 29.23
CA VAL A 67 -43.44 -7.43 29.77
C VAL A 67 -43.51 -7.67 31.28
N ARG A 68 -44.14 -6.75 32.03
CA ARG A 68 -44.26 -6.86 33.49
C ARG A 68 -45.01 -8.13 33.90
N ARG A 69 -46.11 -8.45 33.22
CA ARG A 69 -46.88 -9.69 33.47
C ARG A 69 -46.07 -10.95 33.18
N ILE A 70 -45.33 -10.98 32.07
CA ILE A 70 -44.51 -12.14 31.70
C ILE A 70 -43.39 -12.36 32.73
N VAL A 71 -42.67 -11.30 33.12
CA VAL A 71 -41.59 -11.42 34.10
C VAL A 71 -42.14 -11.81 35.49
N GLN A 72 -43.29 -11.29 35.90
CA GLN A 72 -43.91 -11.63 37.18
C GLN A 72 -44.46 -13.06 37.23
N ARG A 73 -45.00 -13.59 36.12
CA ARG A 73 -45.62 -14.92 36.05
C ARG A 73 -44.63 -16.04 35.69
N GLU A 74 -43.74 -15.78 34.72
CA GLU A 74 -42.88 -16.79 34.12
C GLU A 74 -41.38 -16.59 34.41
N GLY A 75 -41.03 -15.49 35.09
CA GLY A 75 -39.66 -15.05 35.26
C GLY A 75 -39.02 -14.57 33.94
N PHE A 76 -37.75 -14.15 34.03
CA PHE A 76 -36.97 -13.72 32.85
C PHE A 76 -36.84 -14.82 31.79
N SER A 77 -36.87 -16.10 32.19
CA SER A 77 -36.84 -17.23 31.26
C SER A 77 -38.05 -17.31 30.32
N GLY A 78 -39.20 -16.72 30.71
CA GLY A 78 -40.41 -16.68 29.88
C GLY A 78 -40.24 -15.88 28.58
N LEU A 79 -39.38 -14.85 28.60
CA LEU A 79 -39.04 -14.03 27.43
C LEU A 79 -38.20 -14.79 26.39
N TYR A 80 -37.66 -15.95 26.74
CA TYR A 80 -36.86 -16.81 25.86
C TYR A 80 -37.58 -18.12 25.52
N SER A 81 -38.89 -18.20 25.79
CA SER A 81 -39.70 -19.37 25.46
C SER A 81 -39.73 -19.59 23.95
N GLY A 82 -39.16 -20.71 23.49
CA GLY A 82 -39.06 -21.08 22.08
C GLY A 82 -37.71 -20.80 21.42
N LEU A 83 -36.74 -20.21 22.14
CA LEU A 83 -35.44 -19.82 21.57
C LEU A 83 -34.73 -21.00 20.88
N GLU A 84 -34.69 -22.17 21.52
CA GLU A 84 -34.04 -23.37 20.97
C GLU A 84 -34.67 -23.79 19.62
N SER A 85 -36.00 -23.77 19.53
CA SER A 85 -36.72 -24.06 18.28
C SER A 85 -36.49 -23.01 17.21
N ALA A 86 -36.35 -21.75 17.61
CA ALA A 86 -36.11 -20.65 16.70
C ALA A 86 -34.69 -20.70 16.14
N LEU A 87 -33.68 -20.95 16.98
CA LEU A 87 -32.29 -21.11 16.55
C LEU A 87 -32.15 -22.26 15.56
N PHE A 88 -32.69 -23.44 15.90
CA PHE A 88 -32.72 -24.57 14.97
C PHE A 88 -33.46 -24.22 13.66
N GLY A 89 -34.63 -23.59 13.76
CA GLY A 89 -35.40 -23.17 12.59
C GLY A 89 -34.67 -22.18 11.69
N ILE A 90 -33.90 -21.24 12.25
CA ILE A 90 -33.09 -20.28 11.50
C ILE A 90 -31.95 -20.98 10.78
N SER A 91 -31.23 -21.89 11.45
CA SER A 91 -30.16 -22.66 10.82
C SER A 91 -30.67 -23.45 9.60
N VAL A 92 -31.82 -24.13 9.74
CA VAL A 92 -32.47 -24.84 8.63
C VAL A 92 -32.95 -23.87 7.55
N THR A 93 -33.53 -22.73 7.93
CA THR A 93 -34.00 -21.70 6.99
C THR A 93 -32.87 -21.17 6.13
N ASN A 94 -31.73 -20.83 6.74
CA ASN A 94 -30.56 -20.33 6.01
C ASN A 94 -30.00 -21.39 5.08
N PHE A 95 -29.82 -22.63 5.56
CA PHE A 95 -29.31 -23.73 4.74
C PHE A 95 -30.19 -23.97 3.50
N VAL A 96 -31.51 -24.08 3.69
CA VAL A 96 -32.45 -24.31 2.60
C VAL A 96 -32.47 -23.12 1.64
N TYR A 97 -32.48 -21.89 2.15
CA TYR A 97 -32.46 -20.69 1.31
C TYR A 97 -31.24 -20.64 0.41
N TYR A 98 -30.03 -20.79 0.98
CA TYR A 98 -28.80 -20.74 0.20
C TYR A 98 -28.71 -21.88 -0.81
N TYR A 99 -29.09 -23.11 -0.42
CA TYR A 99 -29.11 -24.25 -1.34
C TYR A 99 -30.01 -23.99 -2.56
N TRP A 100 -31.25 -23.53 -2.35
CA TRP A 100 -32.16 -23.23 -3.45
C TRP A 100 -31.75 -21.98 -4.24
N PHE A 101 -31.15 -20.99 -3.58
CA PHE A 101 -30.62 -19.80 -4.25
C PHE A 101 -29.46 -20.15 -5.18
N GLU A 102 -28.50 -20.96 -4.74
CA GLU A 102 -27.40 -21.43 -5.58
C GLU A 102 -27.91 -22.32 -6.72
N TRP A 103 -28.86 -23.22 -6.43
CA TRP A 103 -29.45 -24.08 -7.46
C TRP A 103 -30.17 -23.26 -8.55
N THR A 104 -30.98 -22.28 -8.16
CA THR A 104 -31.67 -21.40 -9.12
C THR A 104 -30.71 -20.48 -9.85
N ARG A 105 -29.71 -19.92 -9.16
CA ARG A 105 -28.62 -19.16 -9.77
C ARG A 105 -27.87 -19.97 -10.82
N ALA A 106 -27.46 -21.19 -10.51
CA ALA A 106 -26.77 -22.06 -11.44
C ALA A 106 -27.63 -22.41 -12.67
N ALA A 107 -28.95 -22.51 -12.51
CA ALA A 107 -29.88 -22.70 -13.63
C ALA A 107 -29.95 -21.46 -14.53
N PHE A 108 -30.03 -20.25 -13.96
CA PHE A 108 -30.01 -18.99 -14.73
C PHE A 108 -28.67 -18.73 -15.42
N GLU A 109 -27.55 -19.02 -14.76
CA GLU A 109 -26.21 -18.89 -15.37
C GLU A 109 -26.06 -19.83 -16.57
N LYS A 110 -26.54 -21.08 -16.47
CA LYS A 110 -26.56 -22.02 -17.61
C LYS A 110 -27.46 -21.54 -18.75
N ALA A 111 -28.60 -20.93 -18.43
CA ALA A 111 -29.51 -20.36 -19.43
C ALA A 111 -28.90 -19.14 -20.14
N ALA A 112 -28.18 -18.28 -19.41
CA ALA A 112 -27.51 -17.10 -19.96
C ALA A 112 -26.37 -17.47 -20.92
N VAL A 113 -25.59 -18.51 -20.59
CA VAL A 113 -24.54 -19.07 -21.48
C VAL A 113 -25.15 -19.64 -22.75
N LYS A 114 -26.26 -20.38 -22.66
CA LYS A 114 -26.97 -20.92 -23.83
C LYS A 114 -27.56 -19.82 -24.73
N ALA A 115 -27.84 -18.64 -24.18
CA ALA A 115 -28.35 -17.47 -24.89
C ALA A 115 -27.25 -16.56 -25.47
N GLY A 116 -25.96 -16.94 -25.36
CA GLY A 116 -24.85 -16.19 -25.95
C GLY A 116 -24.50 -14.88 -25.24
N ARG A 117 -24.87 -14.71 -23.95
CA ARG A 117 -24.61 -13.49 -23.20
C ARG A 117 -23.15 -13.42 -22.74
N ALA A 118 -22.48 -12.28 -22.98
CA ALA A 118 -21.06 -12.09 -22.68
C ALA A 118 -20.72 -12.03 -21.17
N SER A 119 -21.70 -11.78 -20.29
CA SER A 119 -21.50 -11.73 -18.84
C SER A 119 -22.18 -12.92 -18.16
N LYS A 120 -21.41 -13.63 -17.32
CA LYS A 120 -21.86 -14.75 -16.50
C LYS A 120 -22.56 -14.31 -15.20
N LYS A 121 -22.63 -13.00 -14.93
CA LYS A 121 -23.26 -12.46 -13.72
C LYS A 121 -24.78 -12.32 -13.94
N LEU A 122 -25.57 -12.74 -12.95
CA LEU A 122 -27.02 -12.52 -12.91
C LEU A 122 -27.33 -11.03 -12.99
N THR A 123 -28.34 -10.67 -13.77
CA THR A 123 -28.94 -9.34 -13.70
C THR A 123 -29.67 -9.16 -12.37
N THR A 124 -29.91 -7.91 -11.96
CA THR A 124 -30.64 -7.59 -10.72
C THR A 124 -32.04 -8.22 -10.70
N ALA A 125 -32.74 -8.23 -11.84
CA ALA A 125 -34.06 -8.85 -11.97
C ALA A 125 -34.00 -10.38 -11.85
N GLU A 126 -33.01 -11.04 -12.48
CA GLU A 126 -32.81 -12.49 -12.36
C GLU A 126 -32.44 -12.88 -10.92
N SER A 127 -31.63 -12.07 -10.24
CA SER A 127 -31.27 -12.27 -8.83
C SER A 127 -32.49 -12.15 -7.91
N MET A 128 -33.39 -11.20 -8.17
CA MET A 128 -34.65 -11.07 -7.43
C MET A 128 -35.57 -12.29 -7.64
N ILE A 129 -35.67 -12.79 -8.87
CA ILE A 129 -36.49 -13.98 -9.18
C ILE A 129 -35.89 -15.24 -8.55
N ALA A 130 -34.57 -15.42 -8.63
CA ALA A 130 -33.85 -16.51 -7.94
C ALA A 130 -34.09 -16.45 -6.43
N GLY A 131 -33.98 -15.26 -5.83
CA GLY A 131 -34.30 -15.02 -4.42
C GLY A 131 -35.75 -15.34 -4.06
N ALA A 132 -36.73 -15.01 -4.93
CA ALA A 132 -38.14 -15.31 -4.71
C ALA A 132 -38.45 -16.81 -4.78
N ILE A 133 -37.83 -17.55 -5.71
CA ILE A 133 -37.97 -19.01 -5.83
C ILE A 133 -37.35 -19.69 -4.60
N ALA A 134 -36.13 -19.28 -4.22
CA ALA A 134 -35.45 -19.79 -3.04
C ALA A 134 -36.23 -19.50 -1.76
N GLY A 135 -36.75 -18.28 -1.60
CA GLY A 135 -37.60 -17.90 -0.47
C GLY A 135 -38.90 -18.72 -0.41
N SER A 136 -39.54 -18.97 -1.55
CA SER A 136 -40.77 -19.78 -1.62
C SER A 136 -40.54 -21.24 -1.24
N ALA A 137 -39.47 -21.85 -1.76
CA ALA A 137 -39.07 -23.22 -1.40
C ALA A 137 -38.74 -23.33 0.11
N THR A 138 -38.02 -22.33 0.63
CA THR A 138 -37.69 -22.25 2.06
C THR A 138 -38.93 -22.18 2.93
N VAL A 139 -39.92 -21.36 2.56
CA VAL A 139 -41.20 -21.26 3.29
C VAL A 139 -41.90 -22.61 3.32
N LEU A 140 -42.01 -23.32 2.19
CA LEU A 140 -42.71 -24.62 2.14
C LEU A 140 -42.06 -25.67 3.04
N ILE A 141 -40.72 -25.70 3.09
CA ILE A 141 -39.96 -26.69 3.87
C ILE A 141 -39.94 -26.34 5.35
N THR A 142 -39.80 -25.06 5.70
CA THR A 142 -39.57 -24.63 7.08
C THR A 142 -40.85 -24.25 7.84
N ASN A 143 -42.00 -24.11 7.16
CA ASN A 143 -43.26 -23.75 7.80
C ASN A 143 -43.61 -24.62 9.03
N PRO A 144 -43.45 -25.96 9.01
CA PRO A 144 -43.70 -26.81 10.18
C PRO A 144 -42.93 -26.39 11.43
N ILE A 145 -41.65 -26.01 11.26
CA ILE A 145 -40.78 -25.57 12.36
C ILE A 145 -41.30 -24.26 12.95
N TRP A 146 -41.70 -23.32 12.09
CA TRP A 146 -42.23 -22.03 12.50
C TRP A 146 -43.60 -22.13 13.15
N VAL A 147 -44.46 -23.07 12.74
CA VAL A 147 -45.75 -23.35 13.41
C VAL A 147 -45.52 -23.86 14.84
N VAL A 148 -44.60 -24.82 15.02
CA VAL A 148 -44.25 -25.33 16.36
C VAL A 148 -43.67 -24.22 17.22
N ASN A 149 -42.72 -23.43 16.70
CA ASN A 149 -42.11 -22.32 17.42
C ASN A 149 -43.14 -21.28 17.85
N THR A 150 -44.04 -20.88 16.95
CA THR A 150 -45.09 -19.89 17.23
C THR A 150 -46.05 -20.41 18.31
N ARG A 151 -46.45 -21.68 18.23
CA ARG A 151 -47.31 -22.30 19.25
C ARG A 151 -46.62 -22.43 20.60
N MET A 152 -45.34 -22.77 20.65
CA MET A 152 -44.61 -22.79 21.92
C MET A 152 -44.45 -21.40 22.54
N THR A 153 -44.29 -20.37 21.70
CA THR A 153 -44.19 -18.98 22.15
C THR A 153 -45.53 -18.46 22.68
N ALA A 154 -46.65 -18.93 22.12
CA ALA A 154 -48.01 -18.54 22.47
C ALA A 154 -48.66 -19.39 23.60
N ARG A 155 -48.40 -20.71 23.67
CA ARG A 155 -49.11 -21.69 24.53
C ARG A 155 -49.10 -21.42 26.04
N LYS A 156 -48.31 -20.47 26.52
CA LYS A 156 -48.18 -20.18 27.95
C LYS A 156 -49.22 -19.18 28.48
N SER A 157 -50.07 -18.61 27.61
CA SER A 157 -51.22 -17.78 28.01
C SER A 157 -52.46 -18.60 28.41
N ASP A 158 -52.71 -19.72 27.73
CA ASP A 158 -54.05 -20.36 27.78
C ASP A 158 -54.18 -21.45 28.86
N ALA A 159 -53.06 -21.97 29.37
CA ALA A 159 -53.08 -23.10 30.30
C ALA A 159 -53.54 -22.74 31.74
N GLU A 160 -53.58 -21.44 32.10
CA GLU A 160 -54.00 -21.00 33.44
C GLU A 160 -55.34 -20.25 33.46
N ASP A 161 -55.78 -19.63 32.36
CA ASP A 161 -57.09 -18.94 32.32
C ASP A 161 -58.29 -19.93 32.36
N GLN A 162 -58.06 -21.24 32.21
CA GLN A 162 -59.07 -22.30 32.33
C GLN A 162 -58.90 -23.21 33.57
N ALA A 163 -57.95 -22.93 34.47
CA ALA A 163 -57.75 -23.75 35.67
C ALA A 163 -58.68 -23.28 36.81
N LEU A 164 -59.65 -24.14 37.17
CA LEU A 164 -60.38 -24.04 38.44
C LEU A 164 -59.38 -24.02 39.62
N PRO A 165 -59.63 -23.25 40.69
CA PRO A 165 -58.71 -23.17 41.83
C PRO A 165 -58.68 -24.53 42.54
N GLY A 166 -57.57 -25.28 42.40
CA GLY A 166 -57.33 -26.52 43.14
C GLY A 166 -56.85 -27.76 42.36
N ALA A 167 -56.64 -27.70 41.04
CA ALA A 167 -56.06 -28.83 40.30
C ALA A 167 -54.52 -28.82 40.34
N PRO A 168 -53.83 -29.98 40.44
CA PRO A 168 -52.38 -30.04 40.55
C PRO A 168 -51.69 -29.54 39.28
N GLU A 169 -50.83 -28.52 39.43
CA GLU A 169 -50.00 -27.93 38.38
C GLU A 169 -49.11 -29.00 37.71
N LYS A 170 -49.37 -29.32 36.44
CA LYS A 170 -48.40 -30.07 35.61
C LYS A 170 -47.28 -29.12 35.17
N LYS A 171 -46.26 -28.95 36.03
CA LYS A 171 -45.00 -28.23 35.76
C LYS A 171 -44.06 -28.99 34.80
N THR A 172 -44.52 -29.41 33.63
CA THR A 172 -43.61 -29.95 32.61
C THR A 172 -43.47 -28.95 31.48
N ARG A 173 -42.29 -28.30 31.40
CA ARG A 173 -41.85 -27.55 30.21
C ARG A 173 -42.10 -28.42 28.99
N ALA A 174 -43.02 -28.03 28.12
CA ALA A 174 -43.26 -28.76 26.90
C ALA A 174 -42.01 -28.65 26.01
N SER A 175 -41.30 -29.76 25.83
CA SER A 175 -40.23 -29.88 24.85
C SER A 175 -40.79 -29.57 23.45
N THR A 176 -39.95 -29.02 22.57
CA THR A 176 -40.20 -28.86 21.12
C THR A 176 -40.80 -30.11 20.49
N ILE A 177 -40.23 -31.26 20.82
CA ILE A 177 -40.66 -32.58 20.32
C ILE A 177 -42.03 -32.95 20.91
N GLY A 178 -42.27 -32.62 22.18
CA GLY A 178 -43.57 -32.81 22.83
C GLY A 178 -44.67 -31.99 22.17
N THR A 179 -44.41 -30.71 21.88
CA THR A 179 -45.36 -29.83 21.18
C THR A 179 -45.65 -30.29 19.76
N LEU A 180 -44.63 -30.76 19.02
CA LEU A 180 -44.78 -31.34 17.70
C LEU A 180 -45.63 -32.62 17.73
N MET A 181 -45.35 -33.53 18.67
CA MET A 181 -46.09 -34.79 18.80
C MET A 181 -47.55 -34.55 19.21
N ASP A 182 -47.80 -33.60 20.11
CA ASP A 182 -49.15 -33.19 20.49
C ASP A 182 -49.92 -32.61 19.31
N LEU A 183 -49.25 -31.79 18.47
CA LEU A 183 -49.85 -31.20 17.28
C LEU A 183 -50.24 -32.27 16.26
N LEU A 184 -49.33 -33.21 16.00
CA LEU A 184 -49.57 -34.33 15.09
C LEU A 184 -50.70 -35.25 15.56
N ARG A 185 -50.77 -35.52 16.88
CA ARG A 185 -51.81 -36.38 17.46
C ARG A 185 -53.19 -35.71 17.51
N ARG A 186 -53.27 -34.43 17.85
CA ARG A 186 -54.55 -33.72 18.05
C ARG A 186 -55.12 -33.15 16.76
N GLU A 187 -54.29 -32.46 15.98
CA GLU A 187 -54.76 -31.69 14.82
C GLU A 187 -54.45 -32.38 13.49
N GLY A 188 -53.42 -33.21 13.46
CA GLY A 188 -52.97 -33.93 12.27
C GLY A 188 -51.86 -33.20 11.51
N PRO A 189 -51.29 -33.84 10.47
CA PRO A 189 -50.14 -33.29 9.74
C PRO A 189 -50.45 -32.03 8.94
N THR A 190 -51.70 -31.80 8.56
CA THR A 190 -52.12 -30.59 7.82
C THR A 190 -51.99 -29.31 8.63
N ALA A 191 -52.01 -29.41 9.97
CA ALA A 191 -51.84 -28.26 10.86
C ALA A 191 -50.43 -27.64 10.79
N LEU A 192 -49.41 -28.43 10.40
CA LEU A 192 -48.03 -27.97 10.22
C LEU A 192 -47.87 -27.00 9.03
N PHE A 193 -48.84 -26.98 8.11
CA PHE A 193 -48.87 -26.09 6.95
C PHE A 193 -49.89 -24.95 7.12
N ALA A 194 -50.42 -24.75 8.33
CA ALA A 194 -51.21 -23.57 8.64
C ALA A 194 -50.34 -22.31 8.43
N GLY A 195 -50.90 -21.27 7.80
CA GLY A 195 -50.19 -20.01 7.56
C GLY A 195 -49.19 -20.00 6.39
N VAL A 196 -49.11 -21.07 5.57
CA VAL A 196 -48.20 -21.09 4.40
C VAL A 196 -48.53 -19.99 3.39
N LEU A 197 -49.81 -19.75 3.08
CA LEU A 197 -50.21 -18.71 2.11
C LEU A 197 -49.73 -17.31 2.50
N PRO A 198 -50.00 -16.78 3.71
CA PRO A 198 -49.44 -15.49 4.10
C PRO A 198 -47.90 -15.53 4.19
N ALA A 199 -47.30 -16.66 4.57
CA ALA A 199 -45.84 -16.79 4.57
C ALA A 199 -45.21 -16.68 3.16
N LEU A 200 -45.88 -17.19 2.12
CA LEU A 200 -45.43 -17.03 0.73
C LEU A 200 -45.53 -15.58 0.26
N VAL A 201 -46.58 -14.86 0.64
CA VAL A 201 -46.70 -13.42 0.35
C VAL A 201 -45.54 -12.64 0.99
N LEU A 202 -45.10 -13.04 2.19
CA LEU A 202 -43.98 -12.40 2.89
C LEU A 202 -42.62 -12.58 2.22
N VAL A 203 -42.47 -13.47 1.24
CA VAL A 203 -41.24 -13.62 0.43
C VAL A 203 -40.95 -12.34 -0.37
N ILE A 204 -41.94 -11.47 -0.59
CA ILE A 204 -41.74 -10.17 -1.25
C ILE A 204 -41.01 -9.15 -0.37
N ASN A 205 -40.92 -9.36 0.95
CA ASN A 205 -40.38 -8.38 1.89
C ASN A 205 -38.92 -7.97 1.55
N PRO A 206 -37.96 -8.90 1.32
CA PRO A 206 -36.61 -8.53 0.90
C PRO A 206 -36.57 -7.77 -0.44
N ILE A 207 -37.46 -8.07 -1.38
CA ILE A 207 -37.56 -7.38 -2.67
C ILE A 207 -37.97 -5.92 -2.42
N LEU A 208 -39.00 -5.69 -1.60
CA LEU A 208 -39.42 -4.34 -1.21
C LEU A 208 -38.31 -3.59 -0.49
N GLN A 209 -37.60 -4.23 0.44
CA GLN A 209 -36.48 -3.63 1.15
C GLN A 209 -35.39 -3.15 0.17
N TYR A 210 -35.00 -3.99 -0.78
CA TYR A 210 -34.01 -3.64 -1.80
C TYR A 210 -34.49 -2.51 -2.70
N THR A 211 -35.74 -2.58 -3.20
CA THR A 211 -36.29 -1.54 -4.07
C THR A 211 -36.32 -0.19 -3.35
N ILE A 212 -36.76 -0.17 -2.09
CA ILE A 212 -36.77 1.05 -1.27
C ILE A 212 -35.34 1.56 -1.05
N PHE A 213 -34.39 0.68 -0.73
CA PHE A 213 -32.99 1.02 -0.58
C PHE A 213 -32.41 1.67 -1.85
N GLU A 214 -32.62 1.07 -3.02
CA GLU A 214 -32.14 1.62 -4.30
C GLU A 214 -32.75 2.99 -4.62
N GLN A 215 -34.05 3.18 -4.37
CA GLN A 215 -34.68 4.49 -4.57
C GLN A 215 -34.11 5.55 -3.62
N LEU A 216 -33.92 5.20 -2.34
CA LEU A 216 -33.32 6.11 -1.37
C LEU A 216 -31.86 6.41 -1.69
N LYS A 217 -31.09 5.40 -2.09
CA LYS A 217 -29.68 5.53 -2.51
C LYS A 217 -29.57 6.49 -3.69
N ASN A 218 -30.38 6.30 -4.73
CA ASN A 218 -30.39 7.20 -5.90
C ASN A 218 -30.71 8.66 -5.54
N ILE A 219 -31.56 8.89 -4.53
CA ILE A 219 -31.87 10.25 -4.04
C ILE A 219 -30.67 10.86 -3.32
N VAL A 220 -29.95 10.09 -2.49
CA VAL A 220 -28.78 10.57 -1.75
C VAL A 220 -27.59 10.80 -2.67
N GLU A 221 -27.34 9.88 -3.61
CA GLU A 221 -26.24 9.98 -4.59
C GLU A 221 -26.36 11.20 -5.52
N ARG A 222 -27.58 11.68 -5.78
CA ARG A 222 -27.80 12.94 -6.51
C ARG A 222 -27.33 14.19 -5.77
N ARG A 223 -27.14 14.12 -4.44
CA ARG A 223 -26.73 15.26 -3.61
C ARG A 223 -25.33 15.12 -3.02
N ARG A 224 -24.87 13.89 -2.75
CA ARG A 224 -23.55 13.59 -2.17
C ARG A 224 -23.13 12.15 -2.45
N ARG A 225 -21.83 11.86 -2.40
CA ARG A 225 -21.33 10.46 -2.45
C ARG A 225 -21.75 9.69 -1.18
N MET A 226 -22.18 8.45 -1.37
CA MET A 226 -22.67 7.56 -0.31
C MET A 226 -21.55 7.08 0.61
N THR A 227 -21.73 7.22 1.92
CA THR A 227 -20.85 6.61 2.92
C THR A 227 -21.35 5.22 3.34
N PRO A 228 -20.49 4.34 3.88
CA PRO A 228 -20.93 3.04 4.43
C PRO A 228 -22.01 3.16 5.50
N LYS A 229 -21.98 4.23 6.31
CA LYS A 229 -23.03 4.56 7.28
C LYS A 229 -24.35 4.90 6.62
N ASP A 230 -24.32 5.72 5.57
CA ASP A 230 -25.53 6.07 4.84
C ASP A 230 -26.16 4.82 4.25
N ALA A 231 -25.38 3.92 3.66
CA ALA A 231 -25.88 2.65 3.15
C ALA A 231 -26.54 1.81 4.26
N PHE A 232 -25.96 1.78 5.46
CA PHE A 232 -26.55 1.11 6.62
C PHE A 232 -27.87 1.74 7.06
N TYR A 233 -27.93 3.07 7.25
CA TYR A 233 -29.15 3.76 7.67
C TYR A 233 -30.26 3.67 6.62
N LEU A 234 -29.92 3.80 5.34
CA LEU A 234 -30.86 3.61 4.24
C LEU A 234 -31.35 2.17 4.17
N GLY A 235 -30.47 1.19 4.42
CA GLY A 235 -30.84 -0.23 4.50
C GLY A 235 -31.78 -0.51 5.67
N ALA A 236 -31.50 0.06 6.85
CA ALA A 236 -32.34 -0.07 8.04
C ALA A 236 -33.71 0.59 7.83
N LEU A 237 -33.76 1.79 7.25
CA LEU A 237 -34.99 2.48 6.90
C LEU A 237 -35.81 1.70 5.87
N GLY A 238 -35.14 1.17 4.84
CA GLY A 238 -35.75 0.29 3.84
C GLY A 238 -36.39 -0.94 4.47
N LYS A 239 -35.72 -1.55 5.46
CA LYS A 239 -36.25 -2.72 6.19
C LYS A 239 -37.47 -2.37 7.04
N ILE A 240 -37.47 -1.21 7.71
CA ILE A 240 -38.61 -0.74 8.52
C ILE A 240 -39.83 -0.49 7.62
N LEU A 241 -39.64 0.18 6.49
CA LEU A 241 -40.72 0.48 5.54
C LEU A 241 -41.28 -0.80 4.90
N ALA A 242 -40.42 -1.70 4.42
CA ALA A 242 -40.83 -2.99 3.87
C ALA A 242 -41.59 -3.85 4.89
N THR A 243 -41.12 -3.87 6.14
CA THR A 243 -41.79 -4.59 7.23
C THR A 243 -43.14 -3.98 7.57
N THR A 244 -43.27 -2.65 7.55
CA THR A 244 -44.55 -1.95 7.83
C THR A 244 -45.59 -2.26 6.76
N ILE A 245 -45.19 -2.28 5.48
CA ILE A 245 -46.08 -2.63 4.35
C ILE A 245 -46.53 -4.10 4.45
N THR A 246 -45.62 -4.99 4.79
CA THR A 246 -45.89 -6.45 4.85
C THR A 246 -46.48 -6.89 6.19
N TYR A 247 -46.57 -6.01 7.19
CA TYR A 247 -46.96 -6.32 8.56
C TYR A 247 -48.34 -7.00 8.69
N PRO A 248 -49.40 -6.58 7.97
CA PRO A 248 -50.71 -7.25 8.07
C PRO A 248 -50.65 -8.76 7.78
N TYR A 249 -49.79 -9.17 6.85
CA TYR A 249 -49.59 -10.59 6.53
C TYR A 249 -48.76 -11.32 7.60
N ILE A 250 -47.87 -10.63 8.31
CA ILE A 250 -47.15 -11.17 9.48
C ILE A 250 -48.15 -11.51 10.58
N THR A 251 -49.09 -10.60 10.88
CA THR A 251 -50.12 -10.81 11.91
C THR A 251 -51.06 -11.96 11.54
N VAL A 252 -51.54 -12.01 10.30
CA VAL A 252 -52.39 -13.12 9.80
C VAL A 252 -51.64 -14.45 9.88
N LYS A 253 -50.36 -14.50 9.49
CA LYS A 253 -49.52 -15.69 9.59
C LYS A 253 -49.44 -16.20 11.03
N SER A 254 -49.09 -15.32 11.97
CA SER A 254 -48.95 -15.69 13.39
C SER A 254 -50.26 -16.21 14.00
N GLN A 255 -51.40 -15.60 13.67
CA GLN A 255 -52.71 -16.08 14.12
C GLN A 255 -53.07 -17.43 13.51
N MET A 256 -52.81 -17.63 12.21
CA MET A 256 -53.05 -18.92 11.55
C MET A 256 -52.17 -20.04 12.11
N HIS A 257 -50.95 -19.75 12.56
CA HIS A 257 -50.08 -20.75 13.20
C HIS A 257 -50.64 -21.26 14.53
N VAL A 258 -51.43 -20.46 15.25
CA VAL A 258 -52.00 -20.81 16.56
C VAL A 258 -53.46 -21.31 16.45
N ALA A 259 -54.12 -21.10 15.31
CA ALA A 259 -55.47 -21.58 15.07
C ALA A 259 -55.57 -23.12 15.21
N SER A 260 -56.43 -23.57 16.13
CA SER A 260 -56.73 -24.99 16.34
C SER A 260 -57.83 -25.51 15.41
N LYS A 261 -57.89 -26.85 15.31
CA LYS A 261 -58.80 -27.61 14.42
C LYS A 261 -60.30 -27.35 14.64
N ASP A 262 -60.69 -26.87 15.82
CA ASP A 262 -62.07 -26.52 16.18
C ASP A 262 -62.45 -25.07 15.80
N GLY A 263 -61.51 -24.29 15.24
CA GLY A 263 -61.75 -22.95 14.73
C GLY A 263 -62.27 -22.92 13.28
N PRO A 264 -62.86 -21.81 12.82
CA PRO A 264 -63.33 -21.68 11.44
C PRO A 264 -62.15 -21.83 10.46
N LYS A 265 -62.27 -22.76 9.49
CA LYS A 265 -61.31 -22.93 8.38
C LYS A 265 -61.41 -21.73 7.44
N GLU A 266 -60.67 -20.67 7.74
CA GLU A 266 -60.70 -19.44 6.96
C GLU A 266 -59.60 -19.42 5.89
N SER A 267 -59.97 -18.92 4.71
CA SER A 267 -58.99 -18.52 3.70
C SER A 267 -58.24 -17.27 4.15
N LEU A 268 -57.07 -16.99 3.57
CA LEU A 268 -56.27 -15.77 3.82
C LEU A 268 -57.14 -14.49 3.87
N ASN A 269 -58.00 -14.32 2.86
CA ASN A 269 -58.90 -13.17 2.75
C ASN A 269 -60.03 -13.21 3.79
N GLY A 270 -60.47 -14.41 4.18
CA GLY A 270 -61.41 -14.62 5.28
C GLY A 270 -60.84 -14.14 6.61
N SER A 271 -59.62 -14.56 6.96
CA SER A 271 -58.96 -14.13 8.21
C SER A 271 -58.62 -12.64 8.21
N LEU A 272 -58.20 -12.07 7.09
CA LEU A 272 -57.98 -10.62 6.98
C LEU A 272 -59.29 -9.84 7.21
N LYS A 273 -60.38 -10.26 6.57
CA LYS A 273 -61.71 -9.66 6.77
C LYS A 273 -62.23 -9.86 8.20
N ARG A 274 -61.98 -11.02 8.81
CA ARG A 274 -62.34 -11.29 10.20
C ARG A 274 -61.60 -10.35 11.14
N ILE A 275 -60.29 -10.21 11.01
CA ILE A 275 -59.51 -9.28 11.83
C ILE A 275 -59.99 -7.84 11.61
N ILE A 276 -60.30 -7.42 10.39
CA ILE A 276 -60.82 -6.05 10.18
C ILE A 276 -62.20 -5.88 10.84
N ARG A 277 -63.08 -6.88 10.75
CA ARG A 277 -64.45 -6.83 11.31
C ARG A 277 -64.47 -6.91 12.83
N GLU A 278 -63.68 -7.82 13.39
CA GLU A 278 -63.60 -8.06 14.84
C GLU A 278 -62.65 -7.08 15.50
N GLU A 279 -61.46 -6.87 14.92
CA GLU A 279 -60.30 -6.07 15.33
C GLU A 279 -60.39 -4.55 15.14
N GLY A 280 -60.94 -4.17 13.99
CA GLY A 280 -60.60 -2.92 13.30
C GLY A 280 -59.24 -3.00 12.57
N TYR A 281 -58.91 -1.96 11.80
CA TYR A 281 -57.62 -1.86 11.07
C TYR A 281 -56.40 -1.87 12.00
N THR A 282 -56.54 -1.39 13.23
CA THR A 282 -55.48 -1.42 14.25
C THR A 282 -55.13 -2.85 14.68
N GLY A 283 -56.07 -3.80 14.57
CA GLY A 283 -55.84 -5.22 14.85
C GLY A 283 -54.77 -5.84 13.94
N LEU A 284 -54.67 -5.39 12.68
CA LEU A 284 -53.66 -5.87 11.73
C LEU A 284 -52.24 -5.48 12.10
N TYR A 285 -52.07 -4.45 12.94
CA TYR A 285 -50.78 -3.88 13.32
C TYR A 285 -50.39 -4.18 14.79
N LYS A 286 -51.09 -5.12 15.44
CA LYS A 286 -50.74 -5.57 16.80
C LYS A 286 -49.31 -6.12 16.84
N GLY A 287 -48.52 -5.64 17.81
CA GLY A 287 -47.12 -6.06 17.99
C GLY A 287 -46.09 -5.37 17.07
N ILE A 288 -46.49 -4.35 16.29
CA ILE A 288 -45.56 -3.69 15.35
C ILE A 288 -44.41 -2.99 16.06
N VAL A 289 -44.68 -2.35 17.20
CA VAL A 289 -43.66 -1.62 17.99
C VAL A 289 -42.50 -2.53 18.41
N PRO A 290 -42.71 -3.67 19.11
CA PRO A 290 -41.61 -4.56 19.46
C PRO A 290 -40.93 -5.15 18.21
N LYS A 291 -41.66 -5.37 17.11
CA LYS A 291 -41.08 -5.93 15.88
C LYS A 291 -40.16 -4.95 15.13
N VAL A 292 -40.57 -3.70 15.00
CA VAL A 292 -39.76 -2.63 14.37
C VAL A 292 -38.55 -2.32 15.24
N THR A 293 -38.74 -2.23 16.55
CA THR A 293 -37.66 -2.03 17.53
C THR A 293 -36.64 -3.17 17.44
N GLN A 294 -37.11 -4.42 17.37
CA GLN A 294 -36.25 -5.59 17.14
C GLN A 294 -35.43 -5.46 15.87
N SER A 295 -36.07 -5.08 14.75
CA SER A 295 -35.39 -4.94 13.47
C SER A 295 -34.30 -3.86 13.48
N ALA A 296 -34.57 -2.72 14.13
CA ALA A 296 -33.60 -1.64 14.29
C ALA A 296 -32.40 -2.05 15.16
N ILE A 297 -32.66 -2.67 16.32
CA ILE A 297 -31.61 -3.15 17.24
C ILE A 297 -30.78 -4.27 16.61
N THR A 298 -31.41 -5.18 15.86
CA THR A 298 -30.69 -6.26 15.16
C THR A 298 -29.70 -5.68 14.14
N ALA A 299 -30.11 -4.65 13.40
CA ALA A 299 -29.23 -3.95 12.47
C ALA A 299 -28.08 -3.26 13.23
N ALA A 300 -28.38 -2.55 14.33
CA ALA A 300 -27.38 -1.87 15.14
C ALA A 300 -26.33 -2.83 15.71
N PHE A 301 -26.74 -3.99 16.22
CA PHE A 301 -25.80 -5.01 16.72
C PHE A 301 -24.95 -5.61 15.61
N LEU A 302 -25.54 -5.85 14.42
CA LEU A 302 -24.77 -6.38 13.28
C LEU A 302 -23.71 -5.38 12.80
N PHE A 303 -23.96 -4.07 12.94
CA PHE A 303 -22.96 -3.03 12.73
C PHE A 303 -21.91 -3.03 13.85
N ALA A 304 -22.34 -3.00 15.12
CA ALA A 304 -21.42 -2.97 16.27
C ALA A 304 -20.45 -4.16 16.33
N PHE A 305 -20.90 -5.38 15.96
CA PHE A 305 -20.05 -6.58 15.97
C PHE A 305 -19.03 -6.64 14.83
N LYS A 306 -19.18 -5.82 13.78
CA LYS A 306 -18.18 -5.69 12.71
C LYS A 306 -16.93 -4.92 13.18
N ASP A 307 -17.07 -4.07 14.21
CA ASP A 307 -16.11 -3.03 14.53
C ASP A 307 -15.33 -3.26 15.85
N VAL A 308 -15.39 -4.47 16.42
CA VAL A 308 -14.86 -4.75 17.78
C VAL A 308 -13.34 -4.91 17.85
N PHE A 309 -12.64 -5.14 16.73
CA PHE A 309 -11.21 -5.50 16.75
C PHE A 309 -10.22 -4.44 16.27
N LEU A 310 -10.69 -3.25 15.84
CA LEU A 310 -9.82 -2.19 15.29
C LEU A 310 -9.65 -1.02 16.26
N LEU A 311 -8.48 -0.98 16.92
CA LEU A 311 -7.61 0.19 17.07
C LEU A 311 -8.20 1.60 16.82
N LYS A 312 -7.84 2.30 15.73
CA LYS A 312 -6.47 2.43 15.20
C LYS A 312 -6.30 2.17 13.69
N ALA A 313 -6.84 2.99 12.78
CA ALA A 313 -6.51 2.86 11.35
C ALA A 313 -6.31 4.21 10.64
N TRP A 314 -5.38 4.25 9.69
CA TRP A 314 -5.14 5.37 8.78
C TRP A 314 -4.83 4.86 7.36
N LYS A 315 -5.34 5.54 6.34
CA LYS A 315 -4.97 5.31 4.93
C LYS A 315 -4.49 6.63 4.33
N GLY A 316 -3.42 6.57 3.55
CA GLY A 316 -2.87 7.75 2.87
C GLY A 316 -1.36 7.77 2.72
N ALA A 317 -0.66 6.66 2.97
CA ALA A 317 0.77 6.57 2.65
C ALA A 317 0.98 6.70 1.14
N SER A 318 2.21 7.00 0.72
CA SER A 318 2.56 7.18 -0.70
C SER A 318 2.09 6.00 -1.57
N ASN A 319 2.43 4.78 -1.14
CA ASN A 319 2.06 3.50 -1.74
C ASN A 319 2.25 2.40 -0.67
N ASP A 320 2.66 1.19 -1.05
CA ASP A 320 2.90 0.05 -0.16
C ASP A 320 3.75 0.42 1.05
N VAL A 321 3.26 0.11 2.26
CA VAL A 321 4.01 0.28 3.50
C VAL A 321 4.89 -0.94 3.70
N ASN A 322 6.21 -0.80 3.50
CA ASN A 322 7.15 -1.94 3.50
C ASN A 322 7.93 -2.10 4.80
N VAL A 323 8.20 -0.99 5.51
CA VAL A 323 9.05 -0.99 6.70
C VAL A 323 8.40 -0.27 7.85
N LEU A 324 8.42 -0.92 9.01
CA LEU A 324 7.82 -0.45 10.25
C LEU A 324 8.85 -0.50 11.38
N ALA A 325 8.77 0.44 12.30
CA ALA A 325 9.60 0.45 13.49
C ALA A 325 8.83 1.04 14.66
N TRP A 326 8.96 0.42 15.82
CA TRP A 326 8.45 0.94 17.08
C TRP A 326 9.57 1.68 17.82
N SER A 327 9.21 2.73 18.54
CA SER A 327 10.09 3.30 19.54
C SER A 327 10.29 2.29 20.68
N PRO A 328 11.46 2.27 21.35
CA PRO A 328 11.76 1.32 22.42
C PRO A 328 10.74 1.32 23.57
N ASP A 329 10.12 2.46 23.84
CA ASP A 329 9.08 2.64 24.85
C ASP A 329 7.67 2.19 24.39
N GLY A 330 7.50 1.81 23.12
CA GLY A 330 6.23 1.37 22.54
C GLY A 330 5.19 2.48 22.34
N THR A 331 5.53 3.75 22.59
CA THR A 331 4.57 4.86 22.52
C THR A 331 4.43 5.46 21.13
N ARG A 332 5.47 5.33 20.30
CA ARG A 332 5.56 5.87 18.95
C ARG A 332 5.90 4.78 17.96
N PHE A 333 5.53 5.01 16.72
CA PHE A 333 5.93 4.17 15.62
C PHE A 333 6.26 5.02 14.40
N ALA A 334 7.04 4.44 13.49
CA ALA A 334 7.25 4.99 12.17
C ALA A 334 6.87 3.96 11.11
N ALA A 335 6.38 4.46 9.97
CA ALA A 335 6.04 3.70 8.80
C ALA A 335 6.72 4.32 7.57
N GLY A 336 7.51 3.50 6.88
CA GLY A 336 8.14 3.82 5.60
C GLY A 336 7.37 3.17 4.46
N ALA A 337 7.00 3.97 3.48
CA ALA A 337 6.28 3.54 2.29
C ALA A 337 7.15 3.65 1.04
N THR A 338 6.79 2.86 0.04
CA THR A 338 7.36 2.97 -1.30
C THR A 338 6.80 4.19 -2.01
N ALA A 339 7.61 4.76 -2.91
CA ALA A 339 7.23 5.86 -3.76
C ALA A 339 7.49 5.48 -5.22
N GLN A 340 6.59 5.89 -6.12
CA GLN A 340 6.79 5.71 -7.55
C GLN A 340 7.84 6.72 -8.03
N CYS A 341 9.12 6.34 -7.91
CA CYS A 341 10.27 7.20 -8.22
C CYS A 341 10.99 6.84 -9.52
N ASP A 342 10.52 5.82 -10.24
CA ASP A 342 11.10 5.38 -11.50
C ASP A 342 10.73 6.32 -12.66
N GLU A 343 11.60 6.41 -13.66
CA GLU A 343 11.45 7.40 -14.74
C GLU A 343 10.12 7.28 -15.50
N GLY A 344 9.60 6.06 -15.66
CA GLY A 344 8.32 5.80 -16.34
C GLY A 344 7.07 6.10 -15.50
N ASN A 345 7.19 6.13 -14.16
CA ASN A 345 6.04 6.20 -13.24
C ASN A 345 6.09 7.40 -12.29
N MET A 346 7.08 8.29 -12.41
CA MET A 346 7.28 9.43 -11.51
C MET A 346 6.13 10.45 -11.50
N GLU A 347 5.19 10.36 -12.46
CA GLU A 347 3.97 11.18 -12.54
C GLU A 347 2.98 10.85 -11.41
N TYR A 348 2.97 9.61 -10.93
CA TYR A 348 2.12 9.15 -9.83
C TYR A 348 2.79 9.29 -8.45
N ASN A 349 3.97 9.89 -8.40
CA ASN A 349 4.70 10.12 -7.15
C ASN A 349 3.89 10.99 -6.18
N ARG A 350 3.77 10.55 -4.93
CA ARG A 350 3.03 11.24 -3.86
C ARG A 350 3.88 11.36 -2.61
N GLY A 351 3.54 12.32 -1.77
CA GLY A 351 4.14 12.49 -0.44
C GLY A 351 3.75 11.38 0.55
N ASN A 352 4.06 11.56 1.83
CA ASN A 352 3.79 10.56 2.87
C ASN A 352 4.57 9.24 2.70
N ASN A 353 5.81 9.31 2.20
CA ASN A 353 6.71 8.15 2.16
C ASN A 353 7.32 7.81 3.53
N LEU A 354 7.36 8.76 4.46
CA LEU A 354 7.77 8.54 5.85
C LEU A 354 6.76 9.19 6.81
N VAL A 355 6.15 8.39 7.66
CA VAL A 355 5.09 8.82 8.57
C VAL A 355 5.42 8.36 9.98
N ILE A 356 5.23 9.23 10.97
CA ILE A 356 5.46 8.93 12.39
C ILE A 356 4.17 9.10 13.18
N GLY A 357 3.78 8.04 13.90
CA GLY A 357 2.63 8.04 14.78
C GLY A 357 3.02 8.12 16.24
N ASP A 358 2.30 8.91 17.01
CA ASP A 358 2.37 8.96 18.47
C ASP A 358 1.01 8.51 19.03
N LEU A 359 1.01 7.37 19.73
CA LEU A 359 -0.19 6.78 20.31
C LEU A 359 -0.72 7.61 21.48
N THR A 360 0.16 8.25 22.25
CA THR A 360 -0.20 9.02 23.46
C THR A 360 -0.96 10.29 23.10
N CYS A 361 -0.55 10.95 22.02
CA CYS A 361 -1.15 12.18 21.52
C CYS A 361 -2.20 11.94 20.42
N ASN A 362 -2.45 10.68 20.05
CA ASN A 362 -3.29 10.28 18.92
C ASN A 362 -2.99 11.05 17.62
N ARG A 363 -1.70 11.25 17.32
CA ARG A 363 -1.25 12.11 16.22
C ARG A 363 -0.39 11.34 15.25
N LEU A 364 -0.54 11.61 13.97
CA LEU A 364 0.26 11.06 12.89
C LEU A 364 0.87 12.23 12.12
N GLU A 365 2.19 12.28 11.96
CA GLU A 365 2.90 13.39 11.32
C GLU A 365 3.75 12.88 10.15
N GLU A 366 3.59 13.50 8.99
CA GLU A 366 4.49 13.28 7.84
C GLU A 366 5.86 13.89 8.15
N VAL A 367 6.93 13.13 7.91
CA VAL A 367 8.30 13.60 8.08
C VAL A 367 8.88 13.99 6.72
N PRO A 368 9.05 15.30 6.45
CA PRO A 368 9.63 15.74 5.20
C PRO A 368 11.14 15.47 5.22
N GLY A 369 11.64 14.66 4.30
CA GLY A 369 13.10 14.62 4.12
C GLY A 369 13.65 13.63 3.13
N HIS A 370 12.95 12.55 2.81
CA HIS A 370 13.41 11.63 1.77
C HIS A 370 12.80 12.00 0.42
N TYR A 371 13.45 12.96 -0.24
CA TYR A 371 13.08 13.40 -1.58
C TYR A 371 14.32 13.89 -2.34
N ILE A 372 14.24 13.83 -3.66
CA ILE A 372 15.16 14.53 -4.56
C ILE A 372 14.40 15.61 -5.34
N ILE A 373 15.12 16.55 -5.94
CA ILE A 373 14.49 17.50 -6.85
C ILE A 373 14.17 16.76 -8.15
N ARG A 374 12.94 16.91 -8.63
CA ARG A 374 12.50 16.26 -9.87
C ARG A 374 13.43 16.67 -11.02
N PRO A 375 14.01 15.71 -11.79
CA PRO A 375 14.85 16.04 -12.93
C PRO A 375 14.07 16.84 -13.99
N PRO A 376 14.69 17.84 -14.65
CA PRO A 376 14.06 18.55 -15.76
C PRO A 376 13.95 17.62 -16.99
N GLY A 377 12.77 17.02 -17.20
CA GLY A 377 12.49 16.10 -18.31
C GLY A 377 11.62 16.72 -19.42
N ARG A 378 11.71 16.17 -20.64
CA ARG A 378 10.91 16.60 -21.84
C ARG A 378 9.39 16.51 -21.66
N VAL A 379 8.92 15.85 -20.60
CA VAL A 379 7.49 15.62 -20.27
C VAL A 379 6.95 16.70 -19.30
N ALA A 380 7.77 17.68 -18.91
CA ALA A 380 7.37 18.85 -18.11
C ALA A 380 6.36 19.79 -18.82
N SER A 381 5.76 19.37 -19.95
CA SER A 381 4.61 20.01 -20.58
C SER A 381 3.27 19.55 -20.01
N GLN A 382 3.23 18.53 -19.13
CA GLN A 382 2.01 18.15 -18.42
C GLN A 382 1.95 18.76 -17.01
N ARG A 383 1.14 19.82 -16.92
CA ARG A 383 0.78 20.63 -15.75
C ARG A 383 0.00 19.83 -14.66
N ALA A 384 0.57 18.78 -14.07
CA ALA A 384 -0.19 17.94 -13.12
C ALA A 384 0.43 17.66 -11.75
N THR A 385 1.71 17.97 -11.48
CA THR A 385 2.27 17.86 -10.11
C THR A 385 2.80 19.21 -9.65
N SER A 386 2.09 19.83 -8.71
CA SER A 386 2.43 21.11 -8.08
C SER A 386 3.63 21.04 -7.14
N ASP A 387 4.21 19.86 -6.92
CA ASP A 387 5.34 19.63 -6.01
C ASP A 387 6.62 19.35 -6.80
N ASN A 388 7.63 20.22 -6.62
CA ASN A 388 8.96 20.06 -7.22
C ASN A 388 9.76 18.90 -6.60
N ARG A 389 9.28 18.35 -5.49
CA ARG A 389 9.90 17.21 -4.79
C ARG A 389 9.47 15.90 -5.43
N LEU A 390 10.44 15.04 -5.69
CA LEU A 390 10.25 13.65 -6.03
C LEU A 390 10.55 12.81 -4.78
N PHE A 391 9.51 12.31 -4.13
CA PHE A 391 9.65 11.47 -2.94
C PHE A 391 10.27 10.13 -3.30
N MET A 392 11.21 9.66 -2.46
CA MET A 392 11.97 8.45 -2.71
C MET A 392 11.56 7.34 -1.73
N SER A 393 11.51 6.10 -2.20
CA SER A 393 11.14 4.95 -1.35
C SER A 393 12.03 4.84 -0.12
N VAL A 394 11.42 4.58 1.03
CA VAL A 394 12.14 4.25 2.28
C VAL A 394 12.40 2.76 2.29
N THR A 395 13.66 2.36 2.44
CA THR A 395 14.11 0.96 2.27
C THR A 395 14.34 0.23 3.58
N ALA A 396 14.89 0.93 4.58
CA ALA A 396 15.18 0.37 5.88
C ALA A 396 14.97 1.39 6.98
N MET A 397 14.54 0.91 8.15
CA MET A 397 14.26 1.75 9.30
C MET A 397 14.58 1.02 10.60
N GLN A 398 15.24 1.71 11.52
CA GLN A 398 15.57 1.13 12.83
C GLN A 398 15.53 2.22 13.90
N TRP A 399 14.87 1.92 15.01
CA TRP A 399 14.83 2.80 16.18
C TRP A 399 15.92 2.39 17.17
N PHE A 400 16.62 3.37 17.72
CA PHE A 400 17.55 3.15 18.83
C PHE A 400 17.49 4.35 19.78
N ASP A 401 17.20 4.09 21.04
CA ASP A 401 16.89 5.10 22.05
C ASP A 401 15.87 6.13 21.51
N ASP A 402 16.24 7.41 21.53
CA ASP A 402 15.43 8.53 21.03
C ASP A 402 15.76 8.92 19.57
N THR A 403 16.44 8.06 18.82
CA THR A 403 16.84 8.34 17.43
C THR A 403 16.29 7.28 16.47
N LEU A 404 15.58 7.76 15.45
CA LEU A 404 15.13 6.94 14.33
C LEU A 404 16.11 7.07 13.16
N PHE A 405 16.58 5.94 12.66
CA PHE A 405 17.44 5.83 11.48
C PHE A 405 16.58 5.43 10.29
N THR A 406 16.67 6.14 9.18
CA THR A 406 15.93 5.84 7.94
C THR A 406 16.86 5.87 6.74
N ALA A 407 16.80 4.82 5.92
CA ALA A 407 17.52 4.71 4.65
C ALA A 407 16.54 4.88 3.47
N SER A 408 17.01 5.48 2.38
CA SER A 408 16.16 5.72 1.21
C SER A 408 16.92 5.69 -0.11
N TYR A 409 16.16 5.58 -1.21
CA TYR A 409 16.64 5.75 -2.57
C TYR A 409 17.09 7.18 -2.92
N ASP A 410 16.99 8.15 -2.00
CA ASP A 410 17.59 9.48 -2.14
C ASP A 410 19.12 9.51 -1.92
N ASN A 411 19.75 8.33 -1.82
CA ASN A 411 21.18 8.13 -1.54
C ASN A 411 21.60 8.63 -0.16
N THR A 412 20.70 8.65 0.82
CA THR A 412 21.04 9.08 2.19
C THR A 412 20.49 8.16 3.26
N VAL A 413 21.19 8.13 4.39
CA VAL A 413 20.65 7.70 5.68
C VAL A 413 20.44 8.92 6.56
N LYS A 414 19.23 9.10 7.08
CA LYS A 414 18.83 10.23 7.92
C LYS A 414 18.57 9.78 9.34
N LEU A 415 19.03 10.60 10.30
CA LEU A 415 18.84 10.38 11.73
C LEU A 415 17.88 11.44 12.27
N TRP A 416 16.76 10.98 12.80
CA TRP A 416 15.68 11.81 13.33
C TRP A 416 15.68 11.74 14.84
N ARG A 417 15.84 12.89 15.49
CA ARG A 417 15.72 13.01 16.94
C ARG A 417 14.36 13.60 17.30
N PHE A 418 13.80 13.11 18.40
CA PHE A 418 12.53 13.57 18.93
C PHE A 418 12.78 14.45 20.17
N SER A 419 12.30 15.69 20.14
CA SER A 419 12.34 16.58 21.30
C SER A 419 10.91 17.03 21.60
N GLY A 420 10.27 16.31 22.54
CA GLY A 420 8.84 16.46 22.79
C GLY A 420 8.02 16.10 21.55
N ASN A 421 7.32 17.11 21.00
CA ASN A 421 6.43 16.95 19.85
C ASN A 421 7.04 17.42 18.52
N ARG A 422 8.33 17.76 18.49
CA ARG A 422 9.05 18.22 17.30
C ARG A 422 10.01 17.14 16.81
N ILE A 423 9.91 16.84 15.52
CA ILE A 423 10.80 15.91 14.81
C ILE A 423 11.85 16.74 14.09
N THR A 424 13.12 16.45 14.32
CA THR A 424 14.23 17.16 13.65
C THR A 424 15.20 16.18 13.05
N ASN A 425 15.56 16.39 11.78
CA ASN A 425 16.72 15.75 11.20
C ASN A 425 17.96 16.30 11.89
N HIS A 426 18.67 15.46 12.63
CA HIS A 426 19.89 15.87 13.31
C HIS A 426 21.14 15.56 12.49
N LYS A 427 21.11 14.50 11.66
CA LYS A 427 22.26 14.08 10.86
C LYS A 427 21.81 13.41 9.56
N THR A 428 22.55 13.68 8.48
CA THR A 428 22.36 13.04 7.18
C THR A 428 23.71 12.47 6.73
N LEU A 429 23.73 11.16 6.45
CA LEU A 429 24.89 10.42 5.96
C LEU A 429 24.69 10.20 4.45
N PRO A 430 25.54 10.78 3.58
CA PRO A 430 25.40 10.65 2.13
C PRO A 430 26.08 9.39 1.59
N HIS A 431 25.48 8.79 0.58
CA HIS A 431 25.97 7.60 -0.11
C HIS A 431 26.17 7.86 -1.61
N GLU A 432 26.95 7.00 -2.26
CA GLU A 432 27.25 7.11 -3.70
C GLU A 432 26.06 6.72 -4.59
N SER A 433 25.17 5.89 -4.07
CA SER A 433 24.02 5.32 -4.78
C SER A 433 22.88 4.99 -3.80
N LYS A 434 21.78 4.45 -4.33
CA LYS A 434 20.57 4.13 -3.58
C LYS A 434 20.92 3.20 -2.42
N VAL A 435 20.50 3.56 -1.20
CA VAL A 435 20.74 2.73 -0.02
C VAL A 435 19.66 1.64 0.03
N LEU A 436 20.07 0.38 -0.12
CA LEU A 436 19.15 -0.76 -0.20
C LEU A 436 18.91 -1.38 1.18
N VAL A 437 19.98 -1.55 1.97
CA VAL A 437 19.93 -2.19 3.28
C VAL A 437 20.71 -1.41 4.34
N MET A 438 20.28 -1.52 5.58
CA MET A 438 20.88 -0.82 6.71
C MET A 438 20.78 -1.69 7.97
N ALA A 439 21.86 -1.74 8.75
CA ALA A 439 21.87 -2.42 10.03
C ALA A 439 22.71 -1.64 11.03
N ARG A 440 22.11 -1.24 12.16
CA ARG A 440 22.80 -0.59 13.26
C ARG A 440 23.28 -1.62 14.28
N SER A 441 24.43 -1.38 14.91
CA SER A 441 24.89 -2.26 16.00
C SER A 441 23.98 -2.13 17.23
N ASN A 442 23.62 -3.27 17.82
CA ASN A 442 22.83 -3.32 19.04
C ASN A 442 23.64 -2.93 20.30
N PHE A 443 24.97 -3.03 20.23
CA PHE A 443 25.86 -2.86 21.39
C PHE A 443 26.73 -1.62 21.31
N GLN A 444 27.08 -1.16 20.10
CA GLN A 444 27.94 -0.01 19.90
C GLN A 444 27.12 1.14 19.29
N GLU A 445 26.97 2.22 20.04
CA GLU A 445 26.13 3.37 19.65
C GLU A 445 26.59 4.05 18.36
N ASN A 446 27.88 4.00 18.07
CA ASN A 446 28.49 4.76 16.99
C ASN A 446 28.61 3.97 15.68
N LEU A 447 28.22 2.70 15.64
CA LEU A 447 28.40 1.88 14.44
C LEU A 447 27.10 1.65 13.67
N LEU A 448 27.15 1.98 12.38
CA LEU A 448 26.09 1.72 11.41
C LEU A 448 26.69 1.09 10.16
N ALA A 449 26.13 -0.03 9.72
CA ALA A 449 26.49 -0.63 8.45
C ALA A 449 25.38 -0.36 7.42
N THR A 450 25.78 -0.06 6.18
CA THR A 450 24.87 0.24 5.07
C THR A 450 25.31 -0.50 3.82
N GLY A 451 24.36 -1.03 3.05
CA GLY A 451 24.59 -1.61 1.73
C GLY A 451 23.92 -0.75 0.66
N ALA A 452 24.73 -0.20 -0.23
CA ALA A 452 24.30 0.46 -1.46
C ALA A 452 24.89 -0.32 -2.65
N GLN A 453 25.57 0.31 -3.59
CA GLN A 453 26.42 -0.41 -4.54
C GLN A 453 27.63 -1.09 -3.86
N SER A 454 28.09 -0.52 -2.75
CA SER A 454 29.12 -1.10 -1.87
C SER A 454 28.64 -1.15 -0.42
N PHE A 455 29.23 -2.04 0.39
CA PHE A 455 29.00 -2.04 1.83
C PHE A 455 29.93 -1.03 2.51
N ARG A 456 29.37 -0.20 3.37
CA ARG A 456 30.10 0.83 4.14
C ARG A 456 29.78 0.69 5.62
N LEU A 457 30.81 0.81 6.45
CA LEU A 457 30.69 0.91 7.90
C LEU A 457 30.91 2.36 8.32
N TRP A 458 29.90 2.96 8.91
CA TRP A 458 29.86 4.33 9.37
C TRP A 458 30.16 4.41 10.86
N ASN A 459 31.07 5.32 11.21
CA ASN A 459 31.14 5.92 12.53
C ASN A 459 30.17 7.11 12.57
N ILE A 460 29.03 6.93 13.24
CA ILE A 460 27.94 7.89 13.30
C ILE A 460 28.43 9.21 13.91
N MET A 461 29.29 9.20 14.93
CA MET A 461 29.72 10.44 15.59
C MET A 461 30.63 11.27 14.70
N GLU A 462 31.61 10.62 14.07
CA GLU A 462 32.59 11.29 13.20
C GLU A 462 32.05 11.60 11.79
N SER A 463 30.91 11.02 11.40
CA SER A 463 30.38 11.06 10.03
C SER A 463 31.37 10.50 9.00
N ARG A 464 32.24 9.59 9.44
CA ARG A 464 33.25 8.94 8.60
C ARG A 464 32.81 7.52 8.31
N ASP A 465 33.08 7.07 7.11
CA ASP A 465 32.81 5.72 6.69
C ASP A 465 34.07 5.00 6.22
N ALA A 466 34.05 3.69 6.33
CA ALA A 466 35.07 2.79 5.81
C ALA A 466 34.41 1.77 4.87
N PRO A 467 34.92 1.56 3.65
CA PRO A 467 34.40 0.54 2.76
C PRO A 467 34.71 -0.86 3.32
N LEU A 468 33.74 -1.76 3.24
CA LEU A 468 33.89 -3.16 3.62
C LEU A 468 34.29 -3.97 2.38
N THR A 469 35.52 -4.50 2.39
CA THR A 469 36.06 -5.27 1.26
C THR A 469 35.33 -6.61 1.12
N ILE A 470 34.99 -6.97 -0.12
CA ILE A 470 34.38 -8.24 -0.50
C ILE A 470 35.31 -8.96 -1.48
N GLU A 471 35.53 -10.25 -1.29
CA GLU A 471 36.34 -11.09 -2.18
C GLU A 471 35.49 -11.74 -3.28
N SER A 472 34.73 -10.94 -4.05
CA SER A 472 33.93 -11.44 -5.18
C SER A 472 34.34 -10.78 -6.50
N ARG A 473 34.31 -11.56 -7.59
CA ARG A 473 34.59 -11.09 -8.95
C ARG A 473 33.32 -10.76 -9.75
N ARG A 474 32.13 -10.92 -9.15
CA ARG A 474 30.82 -10.75 -9.81
C ARG A 474 30.18 -9.43 -9.40
N ASP A 475 29.33 -8.88 -10.26
CA ASP A 475 28.50 -7.72 -9.92
C ASP A 475 27.32 -8.20 -9.04
N LEU A 476 27.27 -7.72 -7.80
CA LEU A 476 26.38 -8.22 -6.76
C LEU A 476 25.60 -7.07 -6.14
N THR A 477 24.33 -7.30 -5.83
CA THR A 477 23.45 -6.36 -5.13
C THR A 477 23.20 -6.81 -3.70
N PRO A 478 23.35 -5.93 -2.69
CA PRO A 478 23.00 -6.24 -1.31
C PRO A 478 21.51 -6.55 -1.13
N THR A 479 21.19 -7.68 -0.49
CA THR A 479 19.82 -8.10 -0.19
C THR A 479 19.48 -7.95 1.29
N CYS A 480 20.42 -8.29 2.17
CA CYS A 480 20.22 -8.25 3.62
C CYS A 480 21.52 -7.95 4.37
N LEU A 481 21.38 -7.39 5.58
CA LEU A 481 22.50 -6.98 6.43
C LEU A 481 22.08 -7.13 7.90
N ALA A 482 22.89 -7.81 8.71
CA ALA A 482 22.51 -8.11 10.09
C ALA A 482 23.70 -8.16 11.05
N TRP A 483 23.61 -7.41 12.16
CA TRP A 483 24.56 -7.45 13.28
C TRP A 483 24.24 -8.57 14.25
N GLY A 484 25.27 -9.14 14.87
CA GLY A 484 25.11 -10.14 15.92
C GLY A 484 24.25 -9.67 17.08
N SER A 485 23.27 -10.49 17.48
CA SER A 485 22.33 -10.18 18.56
C SER A 485 22.86 -10.44 19.97
N THR A 486 23.90 -11.27 20.11
CA THR A 486 24.42 -11.66 21.44
C THR A 486 25.73 -10.93 21.76
N HIS A 487 26.06 -10.82 23.05
CA HIS A 487 27.31 -10.16 23.47
C HIS A 487 28.56 -10.83 22.88
N ASP A 488 28.53 -12.14 22.67
CA ASP A 488 29.65 -12.90 22.07
C ASP A 488 29.76 -12.68 20.56
N THR A 489 28.65 -12.35 19.89
CA THR A 489 28.60 -12.09 18.44
C THR A 489 28.50 -10.62 18.09
N LYS A 490 28.61 -9.70 19.06
CA LYS A 490 28.44 -8.25 18.88
C LYS A 490 29.38 -7.62 17.85
N HIS A 491 30.53 -8.25 17.62
CA HIS A 491 31.54 -7.81 16.65
C HIS A 491 31.32 -8.39 15.25
N LEU A 492 30.36 -9.30 15.06
CA LEU A 492 30.10 -9.93 13.78
C LEU A 492 29.00 -9.19 13.02
N LEU A 493 29.32 -8.80 11.79
CA LEU A 493 28.39 -8.26 10.81
C LEU A 493 28.28 -9.24 9.65
N LEU A 494 27.05 -9.59 9.25
CA LEU A 494 26.79 -10.48 8.11
C LEU A 494 26.07 -9.72 7.00
N ALA A 495 26.41 -10.04 5.76
CA ALA A 495 25.73 -9.53 4.58
C ALA A 495 25.41 -10.65 3.58
N GLY A 496 24.19 -10.60 3.08
CA GLY A 496 23.73 -11.40 1.94
C GLY A 496 23.66 -10.55 0.69
N MET A 497 23.96 -11.18 -0.43
CA MET A 497 23.96 -10.57 -1.76
C MET A 497 23.31 -11.50 -2.78
N SER A 498 22.69 -10.90 -3.79
CA SER A 498 22.20 -11.55 -5.00
C SER A 498 23.00 -11.10 -6.23
N GLU A 499 23.07 -11.94 -7.25
CA GLU A 499 23.56 -11.52 -8.57
C GLU A 499 22.57 -10.53 -9.20
N ARG A 500 23.09 -9.47 -9.81
CA ARG A 500 22.28 -8.41 -10.39
C ARG A 500 21.56 -8.94 -11.63
N ASP A 501 20.24 -8.81 -11.66
CA ASP A 501 19.43 -9.30 -12.78
C ASP A 501 19.47 -8.29 -13.96
N ASP A 502 19.69 -8.78 -15.18
CA ASP A 502 19.96 -7.97 -16.39
C ASP A 502 18.69 -7.33 -16.99
N GLY A 503 17.64 -7.11 -16.19
CA GLY A 503 16.42 -6.39 -16.61
C GLY A 503 15.42 -7.22 -17.42
N LEU A 504 15.43 -8.55 -17.30
CA LEU A 504 14.31 -9.39 -17.74
C LEU A 504 13.18 -9.36 -16.69
N PRO A 505 11.90 -9.26 -17.07
CA PRO A 505 10.82 -9.11 -16.10
C PRO A 505 10.62 -10.37 -15.25
N HIS A 506 10.67 -10.19 -13.92
CA HIS A 506 9.94 -10.95 -12.88
C HIS A 506 9.91 -12.49 -12.94
N THR A 507 10.92 -13.17 -13.45
CA THR A 507 10.87 -14.64 -13.53
C THR A 507 12.13 -15.32 -13.01
N CYS A 508 11.99 -15.82 -11.77
CA CYS A 508 12.93 -16.61 -10.97
C CYS A 508 13.97 -15.80 -10.17
N PRO A 509 14.18 -16.09 -8.88
CA PRO A 509 15.24 -15.47 -8.12
C PRO A 509 16.61 -15.80 -8.72
N ALA A 510 17.52 -14.82 -8.73
CA ALA A 510 18.88 -15.02 -9.24
C ALA A 510 19.49 -16.29 -8.61
N PRO A 511 20.02 -17.24 -9.42
CA PRO A 511 20.47 -18.52 -8.89
C PRO A 511 21.73 -18.37 -8.02
N ASN A 512 22.54 -17.34 -8.28
CA ASN A 512 23.79 -17.10 -7.59
C ASN A 512 23.74 -15.82 -6.74
N GLY A 513 24.63 -15.77 -5.78
CA GLY A 513 24.88 -14.61 -4.94
C GLY A 513 26.07 -14.88 -4.04
N PHE A 514 26.15 -14.13 -2.94
CA PHE A 514 27.27 -14.26 -2.02
C PHE A 514 26.85 -14.10 -0.55
N LEU A 515 27.43 -14.92 0.33
CA LEU A 515 27.37 -14.74 1.78
C LEU A 515 28.75 -14.31 2.28
N THR A 516 28.80 -13.19 2.98
CA THR A 516 30.03 -12.71 3.62
C THR A 516 29.75 -12.23 5.04
N GLY A 517 30.79 -12.19 5.85
CA GLY A 517 30.73 -11.47 7.11
C GLY A 517 32.05 -10.81 7.44
N TRP A 518 32.01 -9.93 8.42
CA TRP A 518 33.16 -9.22 8.93
C TRP A 518 33.17 -9.25 10.45
N HIS A 519 34.35 -9.48 11.00
CA HIS A 519 34.61 -9.25 12.40
C HIS A 519 35.13 -7.81 12.56
N VAL A 520 34.31 -6.97 13.18
CA VAL A 520 34.53 -5.55 13.42
C VAL A 520 35.14 -5.38 14.82
N GLY A 521 36.46 -5.39 14.87
CA GLY A 521 37.23 -5.06 16.07
C GLY A 521 37.43 -3.55 16.21
N GLU A 522 37.97 -3.11 17.35
CA GLU A 522 38.20 -1.69 17.64
C GLU A 522 39.21 -1.02 16.69
N ALA A 523 40.21 -1.76 16.20
CA ALA A 523 41.29 -1.23 15.37
C ALA A 523 41.31 -1.75 13.93
N SER A 524 40.58 -2.82 13.61
CA SER A 524 40.60 -3.46 12.30
C SER A 524 39.32 -4.21 12.00
N ILE A 525 38.96 -4.22 10.71
CA ILE A 525 37.84 -4.99 10.18
C ILE A 525 38.42 -6.16 9.39
N THR A 526 38.11 -7.38 9.80
CA THR A 526 38.63 -8.59 9.14
C THR A 526 37.49 -9.39 8.50
N PRO A 527 37.56 -9.71 7.20
CA PRO A 527 36.55 -10.55 6.56
C PRO A 527 36.56 -11.95 7.20
N THR A 528 35.38 -12.50 7.45
CA THR A 528 35.18 -13.84 8.00
C THR A 528 34.43 -14.67 6.96
N PRO A 529 35.08 -15.67 6.35
CA PRO A 529 34.43 -16.49 5.33
C PRO A 529 33.47 -17.49 5.98
N PHE A 530 32.28 -17.63 5.40
CA PHE A 530 31.34 -18.70 5.71
C PHE A 530 31.30 -19.66 4.52
N GLN A 531 31.06 -20.95 4.77
CA GLN A 531 30.88 -21.93 3.70
C GLN A 531 29.61 -22.75 3.97
N PRO A 532 28.76 -22.95 2.97
CA PRO A 532 28.87 -22.46 1.59
C PRO A 532 28.56 -20.94 1.48
N ASN A 533 29.14 -20.25 0.50
CA ASN A 533 28.98 -18.79 0.30
C ASN A 533 28.57 -18.36 -1.10
N SER A 534 28.46 -19.26 -2.07
CA SER A 534 28.21 -18.91 -3.48
C SER A 534 26.74 -19.17 -3.88
N GLN A 535 25.80 -18.81 -3.01
CA GLN A 535 24.36 -18.93 -3.24
C GLN A 535 23.72 -17.55 -3.15
N ASN A 536 22.58 -17.38 -3.80
CA ASN A 536 21.75 -16.21 -3.59
C ASN A 536 21.22 -16.25 -2.15
N ILE A 537 21.36 -15.15 -1.43
CA ILE A 537 20.94 -15.01 -0.03
C ILE A 537 19.73 -14.08 0.00
N PHE A 538 18.59 -14.60 0.41
CA PHE A 538 17.34 -13.85 0.51
C PHE A 538 17.29 -13.02 1.80
N ASP A 539 17.52 -13.69 2.94
CA ASP A 539 17.44 -13.08 4.27
C ASP A 539 18.44 -13.71 5.24
N ILE A 540 18.85 -12.95 6.26
CA ILE A 540 19.76 -13.36 7.34
C ILE A 540 19.19 -12.92 8.69
N LYS A 541 19.03 -13.87 9.60
CA LYS A 541 18.49 -13.60 10.94
C LYS A 541 19.33 -14.24 12.01
N TRP A 542 19.65 -13.46 13.04
CA TRP A 542 20.35 -13.95 14.22
C TRP A 542 19.38 -14.55 15.21
N HIS A 543 19.78 -15.64 15.87
CA HIS A 543 19.05 -16.15 17.01
C HIS A 543 19.08 -15.12 18.14
N PRO A 544 17.95 -14.86 18.82
CA PRO A 544 17.87 -13.77 19.81
C PRO A 544 18.81 -13.98 21.01
N THR A 545 19.00 -15.23 21.45
CA THR A 545 19.76 -15.54 22.67
C THR A 545 21.00 -16.43 22.47
N LEU A 546 21.20 -17.00 21.29
CA LEU A 546 22.27 -17.97 21.02
C LEU A 546 23.20 -17.40 19.95
N PRO A 547 24.51 -17.74 19.97
CA PRO A 547 25.48 -17.27 18.99
C PRO A 547 25.35 -18.09 17.68
N ARG A 548 24.18 -17.98 17.03
CA ARG A 548 23.81 -18.69 15.79
C ARG A 548 23.01 -17.76 14.88
N PHE A 549 23.08 -17.99 13.59
CA PHE A 549 22.24 -17.28 12.61
C PHE A 549 21.70 -18.25 11.56
N ALA A 550 20.57 -17.90 10.96
CA ALA A 550 19.99 -18.58 9.82
C ALA A 550 20.14 -17.72 8.57
N THR A 551 20.29 -18.37 7.42
CA THR A 551 20.25 -17.73 6.10
C THR A 551 19.25 -18.45 5.22
N ALA A 552 18.44 -17.71 4.48
CA ALA A 552 17.59 -18.23 3.41
C ALA A 552 18.39 -18.13 2.12
N SER A 553 18.46 -19.23 1.37
CA SER A 553 19.31 -19.27 0.19
C SER A 553 18.80 -20.23 -0.87
N THR A 554 19.21 -19.99 -2.11
CA THR A 554 18.97 -20.93 -3.20
C THR A 554 19.68 -22.27 -2.97
N VAL A 555 19.17 -23.32 -3.63
CA VAL A 555 19.82 -24.63 -3.62
C VAL A 555 21.18 -24.52 -4.33
N GLY A 556 22.26 -24.75 -3.58
CA GLY A 556 23.62 -24.88 -4.13
C GLY A 556 23.83 -26.21 -4.85
N GLN A 557 25.05 -26.48 -5.35
CA GLN A 557 25.42 -27.73 -6.05
C GLN A 557 25.40 -29.01 -5.18
N SER A 558 24.78 -28.99 -4.00
CA SER A 558 24.69 -30.13 -3.10
C SER A 558 23.65 -31.16 -3.59
N GLN A 559 23.77 -32.43 -3.18
CA GLN A 559 22.77 -33.45 -3.49
C GLN A 559 21.52 -33.26 -2.63
N VAL A 560 20.57 -32.48 -3.13
CA VAL A 560 19.31 -32.20 -2.44
C VAL A 560 18.20 -33.16 -2.91
N SER A 561 17.24 -33.46 -2.04
CA SER A 561 16.09 -34.31 -2.38
C SER A 561 15.27 -33.78 -3.56
N ARG A 562 14.57 -34.66 -4.29
CA ARG A 562 13.70 -34.28 -5.42
C ARG A 562 12.54 -33.44 -4.89
N GLY A 563 12.48 -32.17 -5.28
CA GLY A 563 11.38 -31.24 -4.96
C GLY A 563 11.79 -30.02 -4.13
N THR A 564 13.02 -29.99 -3.61
CA THR A 564 13.54 -28.83 -2.86
C THR A 564 14.01 -27.73 -3.80
N ARG A 565 13.59 -26.49 -3.54
CA ARG A 565 13.88 -25.33 -4.41
C ARG A 565 14.68 -24.25 -3.68
N SER A 566 14.53 -24.16 -2.36
CA SER A 566 15.31 -23.28 -1.49
C SER A 566 15.75 -23.99 -0.21
N VAL A 567 16.74 -23.44 0.50
CA VAL A 567 17.33 -24.03 1.69
C VAL A 567 17.53 -22.98 2.78
N VAL A 568 17.10 -23.31 4.00
CA VAL A 568 17.45 -22.53 5.20
C VAL A 568 18.68 -23.16 5.84
N ARG A 569 19.74 -22.37 6.04
CA ARG A 569 21.01 -22.82 6.63
C ARG A 569 21.24 -22.15 7.97
N VAL A 570 21.44 -22.92 9.03
CA VAL A 570 21.79 -22.41 10.36
C VAL A 570 23.28 -22.60 10.62
N PHE A 571 23.96 -21.50 10.93
CA PHE A 571 25.40 -21.44 11.18
C PHE A 571 25.70 -21.17 12.66
N GLU A 572 26.80 -21.75 13.14
CA GLU A 572 27.34 -21.54 14.49
C GLU A 572 28.75 -20.93 14.40
N PRO A 573 28.88 -19.59 14.28
CA PRO A 573 30.16 -18.93 13.96
C PRO A 573 31.27 -19.16 14.99
N LEU A 574 30.92 -19.40 16.26
CA LEU A 574 31.91 -19.58 17.34
C LEU A 574 32.47 -21.00 17.43
N LYS A 575 31.98 -21.96 16.62
CA LYS A 575 32.49 -23.33 16.62
C LYS A 575 33.60 -23.51 15.58
N TRP A 576 34.63 -24.29 15.94
CA TRP A 576 35.84 -24.54 15.13
C TRP A 576 35.57 -25.00 13.68
N LYS A 577 34.50 -25.78 13.49
CA LYS A 577 33.84 -25.92 12.19
C LYS A 577 32.50 -25.23 12.36
N SER A 578 32.25 -24.15 11.64
CA SER A 578 30.91 -23.58 11.53
C SER A 578 30.01 -24.69 10.99
N GLN A 579 29.35 -25.41 11.88
CA GLN A 579 28.48 -26.50 11.50
C GLN A 579 27.24 -25.88 10.89
N THR A 580 27.00 -26.22 9.62
CA THR A 580 25.81 -25.80 8.91
C THR A 580 24.75 -26.89 9.07
N ILE A 581 23.59 -26.51 9.56
CA ILE A 581 22.39 -27.35 9.53
C ILE A 581 21.52 -26.84 8.39
N GLU A 582 21.15 -27.74 7.49
CA GLU A 582 20.33 -27.41 6.32
C GLU A 582 18.90 -27.91 6.55
N PHE A 583 17.93 -27.05 6.29
CA PHE A 583 16.52 -27.40 6.21
C PHE A 583 16.07 -27.20 4.77
N GLU A 584 15.60 -28.28 4.17
CA GLU A 584 15.09 -28.29 2.80
C GLU A 584 13.71 -27.62 2.75
N CYS A 585 13.56 -26.59 1.91
CA CYS A 585 12.32 -25.86 1.69
C CYS A 585 11.74 -26.17 0.30
N PRO A 586 10.47 -26.62 0.20
CA PRO A 586 9.80 -26.84 -1.08
C PRO A 586 9.54 -25.56 -1.89
N ALA A 587 9.44 -24.41 -1.22
CA ALA A 587 9.12 -23.13 -1.88
C ALA A 587 10.29 -22.58 -2.70
N LEU A 588 9.98 -21.86 -3.77
CA LEU A 588 10.98 -21.21 -4.62
C LEU A 588 11.73 -20.10 -3.88
N ASP A 589 11.01 -19.25 -3.17
CA ASP A 589 11.56 -18.05 -2.54
C ASP A 589 11.06 -17.89 -1.10
N ILE A 590 11.94 -17.37 -0.24
CA ILE A 590 11.73 -17.22 1.20
C ILE A 590 11.82 -15.73 1.54
N ASN A 591 10.71 -15.15 1.96
CA ASN A 591 10.59 -13.73 2.29
C ASN A 591 11.17 -13.38 3.66
N ASP A 592 10.95 -14.24 4.67
CA ASP A 592 11.41 -13.98 6.04
C ASP A 592 11.74 -15.29 6.77
N ILE A 593 12.80 -15.26 7.58
CA ILE A 593 13.16 -16.35 8.49
C ILE A 593 12.94 -15.90 9.92
N THR A 594 12.43 -16.80 10.78
CA THR A 594 12.38 -16.51 12.20
C THR A 594 12.86 -17.68 13.05
N PHE A 595 13.49 -17.34 14.17
CA PHE A 595 13.73 -18.26 15.28
C PHE A 595 12.65 -18.05 16.34
N CYS A 596 12.19 -19.14 16.95
CA CYS A 596 11.35 -19.02 18.13
C CYS A 596 12.19 -18.46 19.30
N PRO A 597 11.85 -17.28 19.85
CA PRO A 597 12.64 -16.67 20.92
C PRO A 597 12.56 -17.45 22.23
N MET A 598 11.43 -18.13 22.48
CA MET A 598 11.18 -18.89 23.70
C MET A 598 11.75 -20.31 23.64
N ASN A 599 12.10 -20.81 22.45
CA ASN A 599 12.60 -22.17 22.28
C ASN A 599 13.60 -22.25 21.13
N SER A 600 14.83 -22.66 21.45
CA SER A 600 15.95 -22.75 20.53
C SER A 600 15.83 -23.81 19.43
N TYR A 601 14.79 -24.65 19.46
CA TYR A 601 14.63 -25.76 18.52
C TYR A 601 13.76 -25.42 17.31
N TYR A 602 12.96 -24.35 17.33
CA TYR A 602 12.05 -24.07 16.22
C TYR A 602 12.59 -22.99 15.29
N VAL A 603 12.57 -23.29 14.00
CA VAL A 603 12.93 -22.37 12.91
C VAL A 603 11.76 -22.34 11.95
N THR A 604 11.42 -21.14 11.46
CA THR A 604 10.37 -20.97 10.45
C THR A 604 10.91 -20.27 9.23
N ALA A 605 10.33 -20.58 8.07
CA ALA A 605 10.53 -19.82 6.84
C ALA A 605 9.17 -19.48 6.24
N SER A 606 8.93 -18.20 6.01
CA SER A 606 7.72 -17.66 5.40
C SER A 606 8.00 -17.39 3.93
N CYS A 607 7.20 -18.01 3.05
CA CYS A 607 7.56 -18.15 1.64
C CYS A 607 6.53 -17.49 0.69
N THR A 608 6.95 -17.30 -0.57
CA THR A 608 6.12 -16.68 -1.62
C THR A 608 4.94 -17.56 -2.07
N ASN A 609 5.02 -18.87 -1.85
CA ASN A 609 3.90 -19.78 -2.11
C ASN A 609 2.71 -19.63 -1.13
N GLY A 610 2.79 -18.71 -0.17
CA GLY A 610 1.75 -18.49 0.83
C GLY A 610 1.80 -19.46 2.00
N VAL A 611 2.86 -20.25 2.15
CA VAL A 611 3.02 -21.20 3.26
C VAL A 611 4.18 -20.76 4.14
N THR A 612 4.00 -20.84 5.45
CA THR A 612 5.11 -20.80 6.40
C THR A 612 5.46 -22.20 6.85
N TYR A 613 6.70 -22.62 6.59
CA TYR A 613 7.21 -23.92 6.99
C TYR A 613 7.85 -23.84 8.36
N VAL A 614 7.58 -24.82 9.22
CA VAL A 614 8.16 -24.91 10.56
C VAL A 614 9.01 -26.17 10.65
N TRP A 615 10.23 -26.05 11.14
CA TRP A 615 11.13 -27.17 11.41
C TRP A 615 11.48 -27.27 12.89
N ASP A 616 11.71 -28.51 13.34
CA ASP A 616 12.35 -28.80 14.61
C ASP A 616 13.83 -29.13 14.34
N TYR A 617 14.71 -28.35 14.95
CA TYR A 617 16.16 -28.48 14.88
C TYR A 617 16.69 -29.88 15.22
N ARG A 618 15.94 -30.64 16.03
CA ARG A 618 16.26 -32.02 16.42
C ARG A 618 15.88 -33.04 15.34
N LYS A 619 14.93 -32.70 14.46
CA LYS A 619 14.41 -33.55 13.37
C LYS A 619 14.54 -32.81 12.04
N ARG A 620 15.76 -32.82 11.50
CA ARG A 620 16.17 -31.98 10.35
C ARG A 620 15.56 -32.43 9.02
N ASP A 621 15.29 -33.71 8.87
CA ASP A 621 14.93 -34.32 7.57
C ASP A 621 13.45 -34.15 7.20
N LYS A 622 12.63 -33.50 8.05
CA LYS A 622 11.19 -33.38 7.81
C LYS A 622 10.65 -32.02 8.28
N VAL A 623 9.83 -31.41 7.43
CA VAL A 623 8.95 -30.30 7.81
C VAL A 623 8.01 -30.77 8.93
N LEU A 624 7.96 -30.00 10.03
CA LEU A 624 7.09 -30.30 11.17
C LEU A 624 5.64 -29.89 10.90
N LEU A 625 5.45 -28.65 10.46
CA LEU A 625 4.15 -28.06 10.13
C LEU A 625 4.26 -27.20 8.88
N GLU A 626 3.17 -27.17 8.13
CA GLU A 626 2.95 -26.25 7.00
C GLU A 626 1.82 -25.30 7.40
N LEU A 627 2.05 -24.00 7.38
CA LEU A 627 1.05 -23.02 7.83
C LEU A 627 0.54 -22.24 6.61
N PRO A 628 -0.54 -22.69 5.94
CA PRO A 628 -0.99 -22.12 4.68
C PRO A 628 -1.88 -20.88 4.86
N HIS A 629 -1.62 -19.87 4.05
CA HIS A 629 -2.51 -18.75 3.76
C HIS A 629 -3.39 -19.03 2.54
N GLY A 630 -4.43 -18.20 2.37
CA GLY A 630 -5.33 -18.26 1.23
C GLY A 630 -4.69 -17.76 -0.08
N GLU A 631 -5.53 -17.59 -1.09
CA GLU A 631 -5.15 -17.01 -2.37
C GLU A 631 -4.85 -15.50 -2.24
N PRO A 632 -3.88 -14.96 -3.01
CA PRO A 632 -3.56 -13.53 -3.02
C PRO A 632 -4.75 -12.67 -3.52
N LEU A 633 -4.91 -11.48 -2.95
CA LEU A 633 -5.98 -10.55 -3.34
C LEU A 633 -5.70 -9.80 -4.66
N ASN A 634 -4.43 -9.46 -4.95
CA ASN A 634 -4.06 -8.59 -6.06
C ASN A 634 -3.19 -9.28 -7.14
N GLN A 635 -3.42 -10.58 -7.43
CA GLN A 635 -2.71 -11.25 -8.52
C GLN A 635 -3.12 -10.67 -9.89
N LEU A 636 -2.21 -9.94 -10.53
CA LEU A 636 -2.49 -9.16 -11.75
C LEU A 636 -2.53 -10.03 -13.02
N ASP A 637 -1.80 -11.15 -13.04
CA ASP A 637 -1.74 -12.08 -14.17
C ASP A 637 -2.10 -13.52 -13.74
N GLU A 638 -3.28 -14.01 -14.16
CA GLU A 638 -3.76 -15.37 -13.90
C GLU A 638 -2.90 -16.46 -14.56
N LEU A 639 -1.97 -16.10 -15.47
CA LEU A 639 -1.09 -17.03 -16.17
C LEU A 639 0.25 -17.28 -15.45
N LEU A 640 0.65 -16.41 -14.52
CA LEU A 640 1.86 -16.58 -13.72
C LEU A 640 1.57 -17.40 -12.47
N GLU A 641 2.51 -18.28 -12.10
CA GLU A 641 2.41 -18.98 -10.82
C GLU A 641 2.61 -17.98 -9.67
N ARG A 642 1.87 -18.14 -8.57
CA ARG A 642 1.91 -17.27 -7.38
C ARG A 642 3.33 -16.91 -6.91
N GLU A 643 4.26 -17.87 -6.96
CA GLU A 643 5.64 -17.68 -6.53
C GLU A 643 6.47 -16.73 -7.42
N GLN A 644 5.96 -16.34 -8.60
CA GLN A 644 6.63 -15.45 -9.56
C GLN A 644 6.19 -13.99 -9.42
N ASP A 645 5.05 -13.73 -8.77
CA ASP A 645 4.47 -12.38 -8.60
C ASP A 645 4.90 -11.72 -7.27
N ASP A 646 5.94 -12.25 -6.60
CA ASP A 646 6.47 -11.81 -5.30
C ASP A 646 5.40 -11.65 -4.18
N VAL A 647 4.27 -12.35 -4.33
CA VAL A 647 3.21 -12.43 -3.33
C VAL A 647 3.50 -13.55 -2.33
N GLY A 648 2.72 -13.69 -1.26
CA GLY A 648 2.87 -14.77 -0.29
C GLY A 648 2.85 -14.28 1.15
N VAL A 649 3.53 -14.99 2.05
CA VAL A 649 3.64 -14.58 3.45
C VAL A 649 4.75 -13.54 3.58
N ARG A 650 4.41 -12.33 4.03
CA ARG A 650 5.34 -11.20 4.18
C ARG A 650 5.55 -10.74 5.63
N MET A 651 4.71 -11.22 6.54
CA MET A 651 4.84 -10.96 7.97
C MET A 651 4.96 -12.28 8.73
N ALA A 652 5.97 -12.42 9.58
CA ALA A 652 6.14 -13.55 10.50
C ALA A 652 6.65 -13.06 11.86
N LEU A 653 5.85 -13.21 12.92
CA LEU A 653 6.14 -12.65 14.23
C LEU A 653 5.82 -13.63 15.36
N TRP A 654 6.71 -13.71 16.35
CA TRP A 654 6.47 -14.48 17.57
C TRP A 654 5.87 -13.59 18.66
N GLY A 655 4.81 -14.09 19.31
CA GLY A 655 4.21 -13.51 20.51
C GLY A 655 5.08 -13.73 21.76
N ASP A 656 4.50 -13.55 22.93
CA ASP A 656 5.17 -13.81 24.21
C ASP A 656 5.24 -15.30 24.54
N GLU A 657 4.25 -16.06 24.07
CA GLU A 657 4.17 -17.48 24.32
C GLU A 657 4.54 -18.28 23.06
N ILE A 658 5.08 -19.48 23.25
CA ILE A 658 5.45 -20.38 22.15
C ILE A 658 4.24 -20.81 21.29
N ASN A 659 3.03 -20.76 21.85
CA ASN A 659 1.79 -21.08 21.15
C ASN A 659 1.19 -19.86 20.40
N GLN A 660 1.93 -18.76 20.31
CA GLN A 660 1.52 -17.54 19.64
C GLN A 660 2.50 -17.23 18.51
N PHE A 661 2.23 -17.77 17.34
CA PHE A 661 2.96 -17.43 16.12
C PHE A 661 2.01 -16.73 15.15
N TYR A 662 2.37 -15.54 14.67
CA TYR A 662 1.51 -14.72 13.82
C TYR A 662 2.10 -14.63 12.43
N THR A 663 1.28 -14.85 11.41
CA THR A 663 1.69 -14.64 10.01
C THR A 663 0.67 -13.80 9.28
N GLY A 664 1.15 -12.95 8.37
CA GLY A 664 0.33 -12.13 7.49
C GLY A 664 0.79 -12.28 6.05
N ALA A 665 -0.17 -12.38 5.15
CA ALA A 665 0.10 -12.69 3.75
C ALA A 665 -0.70 -11.82 2.78
N SER A 666 -0.46 -12.06 1.49
CA SER A 666 -1.17 -11.46 0.37
C SER A 666 -2.66 -11.80 0.30
N ASP A 667 -3.15 -12.73 1.12
CA ASP A 667 -4.60 -12.98 1.30
C ASP A 667 -5.29 -11.88 2.13
N GLY A 668 -4.52 -10.92 2.67
CA GLY A 668 -5.03 -9.83 3.49
C GLY A 668 -5.40 -10.25 4.90
N ILE A 669 -5.03 -11.46 5.34
CA ILE A 669 -5.38 -12.01 6.65
C ILE A 669 -4.14 -12.17 7.52
N VAL A 670 -4.22 -11.70 8.77
CA VAL A 670 -3.29 -12.06 9.84
C VAL A 670 -3.84 -13.27 10.59
N LYS A 671 -3.10 -14.37 10.57
CA LYS A 671 -3.45 -15.62 11.26
C LYS A 671 -2.58 -15.81 12.48
N GLN A 672 -3.16 -16.38 13.54
CA GLN A 672 -2.44 -16.84 14.71
C GLN A 672 -2.41 -18.37 14.73
N TRP A 673 -1.22 -18.91 14.93
CA TRP A 673 -0.91 -20.33 14.94
C TRP A 673 -0.35 -20.76 16.28
N ASN A 674 -0.70 -21.99 16.66
CA ASN A 674 -0.10 -22.70 17.76
C ASN A 674 0.70 -23.88 17.20
N ILE A 675 2.01 -23.71 17.13
CA ILE A 675 2.94 -24.69 16.56
C ILE A 675 3.09 -25.99 17.38
N LEU A 676 2.47 -26.05 18.57
CA LEU A 676 2.49 -27.25 19.41
C LEU A 676 1.34 -28.22 19.08
N LEU A 677 0.37 -27.80 18.26
CA LEU A 677 -0.79 -28.61 17.87
C LEU A 677 -0.54 -29.37 16.56
N SER A 678 -1.45 -30.30 16.25
CA SER A 678 -1.50 -31.00 14.97
C SER A 678 -1.64 -30.03 13.81
N GLN A 679 -1.22 -30.45 12.60
CA GLN A 679 -1.38 -29.69 11.35
C GLN A 679 -2.79 -29.14 11.14
N GLU A 680 -3.83 -29.92 11.46
CA GLU A 680 -5.25 -29.53 11.30
C GLU A 680 -5.72 -28.52 12.36
N ASP A 681 -5.09 -28.53 13.55
CA ASP A 681 -5.46 -27.71 14.71
C ASP A 681 -4.48 -26.56 14.96
N ALA A 682 -3.43 -26.44 14.13
CA ALA A 682 -2.39 -25.44 14.29
C ALA A 682 -2.95 -24.03 14.15
N LEU A 683 -3.96 -23.82 13.29
CA LEU A 683 -4.65 -22.54 13.16
C LEU A 683 -5.52 -22.28 14.40
N THR A 684 -5.15 -21.27 15.19
CA THR A 684 -5.90 -20.91 16.39
C THR A 684 -7.01 -19.91 16.09
N LYS A 685 -6.70 -18.83 15.35
CA LYS A 685 -7.67 -17.83 14.93
C LYS A 685 -7.15 -16.94 13.81
N ASP A 686 -8.07 -16.42 13.01
CA ASP A 686 -7.81 -15.27 12.13
C ASP A 686 -7.96 -14.00 12.97
N VAL A 687 -6.87 -13.26 13.15
CA VAL A 687 -6.75 -12.12 14.06
C VAL A 687 -7.27 -10.84 13.42
N PHE A 688 -6.97 -10.65 12.14
CA PHE A 688 -7.26 -9.42 11.40
C PHE A 688 -7.42 -9.74 9.92
N GLY A 689 -8.30 -9.03 9.24
CA GLY A 689 -8.55 -9.20 7.81
C GLY A 689 -8.88 -7.87 7.13
N ILE A 690 -8.27 -7.61 5.98
CA ILE A 690 -8.45 -6.41 5.15
C ILE A 690 -8.59 -6.79 3.67
N GLU A 691 -9.17 -5.89 2.88
CA GLU A 691 -9.34 -6.05 1.43
C GLU A 691 -8.08 -5.64 0.63
N GLU A 692 -6.91 -5.66 1.27
CA GLU A 692 -5.61 -5.32 0.67
C GLU A 692 -4.56 -6.31 1.18
N GLU A 693 -3.47 -6.48 0.44
CA GLU A 693 -2.38 -7.39 0.85
C GLU A 693 -1.64 -6.87 2.08
N ILE A 694 -1.29 -7.78 3.00
CA ILE A 694 -0.43 -7.44 4.14
C ILE A 694 1.02 -7.42 3.67
N MET A 695 1.66 -6.26 3.80
CA MET A 695 3.03 -6.03 3.35
C MET A 695 4.04 -6.24 4.47
N CYS A 696 3.71 -5.78 5.67
CA CYS A 696 4.60 -5.90 6.81
C CYS A 696 3.83 -5.80 8.13
N GLY A 697 4.46 -6.22 9.22
CA GLY A 697 3.98 -5.92 10.56
C GLY A 697 5.06 -6.03 11.61
N ALA A 698 4.81 -5.38 12.75
CA ALA A 698 5.76 -5.36 13.87
C ALA A 698 5.01 -5.25 15.19
N PHE A 699 5.43 -6.05 16.18
CA PHE A 699 5.01 -5.87 17.56
C PHE A 699 5.75 -4.69 18.19
N SER A 700 5.03 -3.97 19.05
CA SER A 700 5.63 -3.09 20.06
C SER A 700 6.57 -3.88 20.99
N SER A 701 7.49 -3.19 21.67
CA SER A 701 8.50 -3.82 22.53
C SER A 701 7.88 -4.64 23.66
N ASP A 702 6.72 -4.22 24.18
CA ASP A 702 5.93 -4.93 25.18
C ASP A 702 4.89 -5.91 24.58
N LYS A 703 4.88 -6.03 23.25
CA LYS A 703 3.93 -6.81 22.43
C LYS A 703 2.46 -6.53 22.70
N SER A 704 2.13 -5.38 23.31
CA SER A 704 0.75 -4.98 23.63
C SER A 704 -0.03 -4.48 22.40
N ASN A 705 0.72 -4.00 21.40
CA ASN A 705 0.22 -3.47 20.14
C ASN A 705 0.94 -4.12 18.96
N LEU A 706 0.17 -4.45 17.91
CA LEU A 706 0.62 -4.93 16.62
C LEU A 706 0.36 -3.84 15.58
N LEU A 707 1.41 -3.42 14.90
CA LEU A 707 1.35 -2.51 13.75
C LEU A 707 1.36 -3.32 12.46
N ILE A 708 0.50 -2.97 11.52
CA ILE A 708 0.38 -3.64 10.21
C ILE A 708 0.39 -2.58 9.12
N GLY A 709 1.20 -2.81 8.09
CA GLY A 709 1.21 -2.05 6.85
C GLY A 709 0.56 -2.86 5.72
N ASP A 710 -0.28 -2.19 4.92
CA ASP A 710 -0.92 -2.79 3.74
C ASP A 710 -0.34 -2.25 2.42
N ALA A 711 -0.64 -2.95 1.32
CA ALA A 711 -0.23 -2.57 -0.03
C ALA A 711 -0.91 -1.28 -0.53
N GLY A 712 -2.10 -0.97 -0.01
CA GLY A 712 -2.87 0.23 -0.37
C GLY A 712 -2.47 1.50 0.38
N GLY A 713 -1.32 1.52 1.07
CA GLY A 713 -0.84 2.67 1.85
C GLY A 713 -1.61 2.89 3.16
N GLY A 714 -2.16 1.83 3.74
CA GLY A 714 -2.82 1.79 5.03
C GLY A 714 -1.91 1.33 6.15
N ILE A 715 -2.11 1.95 7.32
CA ILE A 715 -1.44 1.66 8.58
C ILE A 715 -2.52 1.31 9.59
N HIS A 716 -2.45 0.09 10.14
CA HIS A 716 -3.42 -0.44 11.09
C HIS A 716 -2.73 -0.79 12.40
N ILE A 717 -3.37 -0.45 13.52
CA ILE A 717 -2.88 -0.69 14.87
C ILE A 717 -3.89 -1.56 15.59
N LEU A 718 -3.47 -2.72 16.07
CA LEU A 718 -4.29 -3.65 16.84
C LEU A 718 -3.71 -3.74 18.24
N SER A 719 -4.54 -3.76 19.29
CA SER A 719 -4.04 -4.19 20.61
C SER A 719 -4.23 -5.68 20.78
N THR A 720 -3.17 -6.36 21.22
CA THR A 720 -3.15 -7.78 21.59
C THR A 720 -3.73 -8.01 23.00
N SER A 721 -3.89 -6.92 23.74
CA SER A 721 -4.76 -6.68 24.90
C SER A 721 -6.09 -7.44 24.97
N THR A 722 -6.19 -8.62 25.58
CA THR A 722 -7.50 -9.25 25.88
C THR A 722 -8.32 -8.51 26.93
N SER A 723 -7.84 -7.37 27.46
CA SER A 723 -8.72 -6.46 28.17
C SER A 723 -9.72 -5.88 27.18
N SER A 724 -10.94 -6.42 27.19
CA SER A 724 -12.14 -5.74 26.73
C SER A 724 -11.98 -4.23 26.95
N PRO A 725 -12.28 -3.37 25.96
CA PRO A 725 -12.45 -1.94 26.24
C PRO A 725 -13.36 -1.85 27.47
N ARG A 726 -12.89 -1.16 28.53
CA ARG A 726 -13.67 -0.97 29.75
C ARG A 726 -15.12 -0.70 29.36
N GLU A 727 -16.03 -1.57 29.81
CA GLU A 727 -17.45 -1.48 29.53
C GLU A 727 -17.93 -0.04 29.73
N GLY A 728 -18.57 0.53 28.71
CA GLY A 728 -19.47 1.67 28.88
C GLY A 728 -19.12 2.97 28.16
N ARG A 729 -18.07 3.03 27.32
CA ARG A 729 -17.87 4.21 26.45
C ARG A 729 -17.39 3.78 25.08
N ASP A 730 -18.29 3.78 24.10
CA ASP A 730 -17.93 3.70 22.69
C ASP A 730 -16.96 4.86 22.38
N PRO A 731 -15.71 4.60 21.98
CA PRO A 731 -14.85 5.67 21.49
C PRO A 731 -15.44 6.15 20.17
N ASN A 732 -15.74 7.46 20.10
CA ASN A 732 -16.24 8.13 18.90
C ASN A 732 -15.37 7.77 17.69
N GLU A 733 -15.91 7.78 16.47
CA GLU A 733 -15.12 7.49 15.26
C GLU A 733 -13.90 8.41 15.08
N ASP A 734 -13.97 9.63 15.61
CA ASP A 734 -12.85 10.57 15.61
C ASP A 734 -11.71 10.14 16.56
N GLU A 735 -11.98 9.30 17.57
CA GLU A 735 -10.96 8.73 18.46
C GLU A 735 -10.24 7.52 17.85
N ARG A 736 -10.86 6.86 16.86
CA ARG A 736 -10.29 5.70 16.14
C ARG A 736 -9.42 6.07 14.95
N LYS A 737 -9.55 7.31 14.45
CA LYS A 737 -8.67 7.89 13.43
C LYS A 737 -7.53 8.64 14.13
N MET A 738 -6.31 8.44 13.64
CA MET A 738 -5.20 9.29 14.07
C MET A 738 -5.32 10.66 13.38
N GLN A 739 -5.10 11.73 14.14
CA GLN A 739 -5.10 13.07 13.58
C GLN A 739 -3.82 13.25 12.74
N PHE A 740 -4.00 13.25 11.43
CA PHE A 740 -2.89 13.39 10.49
C PHE A 740 -2.51 14.85 10.30
N LYS A 741 -1.22 15.15 10.45
CA LYS A 741 -0.62 16.45 10.25
C LYS A 741 0.41 16.33 9.12
N HIS A 742 0.13 17.03 8.02
CA HIS A 742 1.11 17.16 6.95
C HIS A 742 2.36 17.87 7.43
N ALA A 743 3.49 17.51 6.83
CA ALA A 743 4.74 18.21 7.02
C ALA A 743 4.54 19.70 6.69
N ALA A 744 5.13 20.59 7.49
CA ALA A 744 5.21 22.00 7.09
C ALA A 744 5.97 22.05 5.76
N GLN A 745 5.32 22.57 4.71
CA GLN A 745 6.02 22.85 3.47
C GLN A 745 7.21 23.77 3.82
N PRO A 746 8.44 23.47 3.37
CA PRO A 746 9.49 24.47 3.43
C PRO A 746 8.94 25.72 2.74
N PRO A 747 9.17 26.93 3.28
CA PRO A 747 8.66 28.15 2.67
C PRO A 747 9.00 28.11 1.17
N CYS A 748 7.98 28.23 0.32
CA CYS A 748 8.18 28.49 -1.10
C CYS A 748 8.88 29.84 -1.18
N ASP A 749 10.21 29.80 -1.14
CA ASP A 749 11.02 30.90 -1.57
C ASP A 749 10.93 30.95 -3.10
N ASP A 750 9.78 31.41 -3.61
CA ASP A 750 9.65 31.82 -5.01
C ASP A 750 10.58 33.02 -5.34
N HIS A 751 11.35 33.51 -4.37
CA HIS A 751 12.32 34.60 -4.51
C HIS A 751 13.70 34.41 -3.84
N ALA A 752 14.05 33.25 -3.26
CA ALA A 752 15.41 33.04 -2.70
C ALA A 752 16.36 32.32 -3.67
N SER A 753 16.97 33.13 -4.54
CA SER A 753 18.33 32.93 -5.08
C SER A 753 18.62 31.67 -5.92
N ASP A 754 18.09 31.65 -7.15
CA ASP A 754 18.72 30.91 -8.27
C ASP A 754 20.24 31.19 -8.40
N SER A 755 20.69 32.33 -7.87
CA SER A 755 22.09 32.74 -7.86
C SER A 755 22.98 31.90 -6.93
N GLU A 756 22.51 31.43 -5.77
CA GLU A 756 23.35 30.63 -4.87
C GLU A 756 23.41 29.16 -5.28
N SER A 757 22.29 28.59 -5.74
CA SER A 757 22.21 27.22 -6.28
C SER A 757 23.19 27.00 -7.45
N GLY A 758 23.20 27.92 -8.41
CA GLY A 758 24.12 27.86 -9.56
C GLY A 758 25.59 28.01 -9.16
N LEU A 759 25.90 28.86 -8.17
CA LEU A 759 27.26 29.03 -7.65
C LEU A 759 27.76 27.81 -6.89
N VAL A 760 26.90 27.17 -6.07
CA VAL A 760 27.23 25.95 -5.34
C VAL A 760 27.42 24.78 -6.30
N ALA A 761 26.54 24.62 -7.29
CA ALA A 761 26.69 23.61 -8.34
C ALA A 761 27.98 23.81 -9.15
N ALA A 762 28.29 25.05 -9.55
CA ALA A 762 29.53 25.37 -10.27
C ALA A 762 30.77 25.09 -9.43
N ARG A 763 30.77 25.44 -8.13
CA ARG A 763 31.87 25.09 -7.20
C ARG A 763 32.02 23.59 -7.04
N LYS A 764 30.92 22.83 -6.94
CA LYS A 764 30.95 21.37 -6.83
C LYS A 764 31.61 20.72 -8.05
N LEU A 765 31.30 21.19 -9.27
CA LEU A 765 31.88 20.69 -10.52
C LEU A 765 33.36 21.06 -10.70
N LEU A 766 33.76 22.24 -10.23
CA LEU A 766 35.17 22.67 -10.20
C LEU A 766 35.96 21.86 -9.17
N ASN A 767 35.40 21.64 -7.97
CA ASN A 767 36.03 20.88 -6.90
C ASN A 767 36.14 19.39 -7.22
N SER A 768 35.16 18.82 -7.94
CA SER A 768 35.20 17.42 -8.38
C SER A 768 36.16 17.19 -9.56
N GLY A 769 36.80 18.24 -10.09
CA GLY A 769 37.68 18.14 -11.27
C GLY A 769 36.96 17.77 -12.56
N LYS A 770 35.61 17.81 -12.58
CA LYS A 770 34.80 17.60 -13.78
C LYS A 770 34.84 18.80 -14.70
N LEU A 771 35.00 20.01 -14.14
CA LEU A 771 35.31 21.23 -14.88
C LEU A 771 36.63 21.81 -14.37
N LYS A 772 37.39 22.45 -15.24
CA LYS A 772 38.62 23.18 -14.89
C LYS A 772 38.60 24.56 -15.53
N ARG A 773 39.09 25.55 -14.80
CA ARG A 773 39.17 26.94 -15.29
C ARG A 773 40.53 27.20 -15.92
N HIS A 774 40.53 27.58 -17.19
CA HIS A 774 41.71 28.00 -17.95
C HIS A 774 41.92 29.52 -17.91
N PRO A 775 43.17 30.02 -17.86
CA PRO A 775 43.46 31.45 -17.85
C PRO A 775 43.04 32.20 -19.12
N ILE A 776 43.02 31.53 -20.29
CA ILE A 776 42.77 32.20 -21.57
C ILE A 776 41.29 32.27 -21.95
N PHE A 777 40.52 31.20 -21.75
CA PHE A 777 39.16 31.07 -22.31
C PHE A 777 38.07 30.70 -21.28
N GLY A 778 38.41 30.65 -19.98
CA GLY A 778 37.43 30.44 -18.92
C GLY A 778 37.24 28.97 -18.55
N VAL A 779 36.02 28.57 -18.18
CA VAL A 779 35.72 27.22 -17.67
C VAL A 779 35.54 26.23 -18.83
N GLY A 780 36.22 25.08 -18.75
CA GLY A 780 36.14 23.99 -19.72
C GLY A 780 36.08 22.61 -19.04
N GLN A 781 36.06 21.55 -19.84
CA GLN A 781 35.97 20.16 -19.38
C GLN A 781 37.23 19.78 -18.58
N GLY A 782 37.09 19.29 -17.35
CA GLY A 782 38.22 18.89 -16.50
C GLY A 782 38.68 17.44 -16.74
N PRO A 783 39.76 16.99 -16.07
CA PRO A 783 40.32 15.64 -16.24
C PRO A 783 39.34 14.50 -15.93
N HIS A 784 38.34 14.76 -15.09
CA HIS A 784 37.32 13.79 -14.67
C HIS A 784 35.95 14.07 -15.32
N TYR A 785 35.91 14.77 -16.47
CA TYR A 785 34.66 15.06 -17.16
C TYR A 785 34.02 13.77 -17.72
N ASP A 786 32.74 13.54 -17.40
CA ASP A 786 32.04 12.28 -17.73
C ASP A 786 31.35 12.30 -19.11
N GLY A 787 31.47 13.40 -19.86
CA GLY A 787 30.82 13.59 -21.15
C GLY A 787 29.59 14.53 -21.10
N PRO A 788 29.00 14.85 -22.27
CA PRO A 788 29.26 14.27 -23.60
C PRO A 788 30.55 14.79 -24.24
N PHE A 789 31.28 13.90 -24.93
CA PHE A 789 32.49 14.23 -25.69
C PHE A 789 32.16 14.52 -27.16
N ALA A 790 32.96 15.35 -27.82
CA ALA A 790 32.81 15.65 -29.25
C ALA A 790 33.20 14.43 -30.12
N GLY A 791 32.25 13.50 -30.32
CA GLY A 791 32.47 12.28 -31.11
C GLY A 791 32.88 12.54 -32.57
N TRP A 792 32.49 13.68 -33.15
CA TRP A 792 32.86 14.08 -34.50
C TRP A 792 34.36 14.43 -34.66
N ALA A 793 35.01 14.83 -33.57
CA ALA A 793 36.39 15.30 -33.53
C ALA A 793 37.42 14.16 -33.32
N ARG A 794 36.96 12.92 -33.09
CA ARG A 794 37.78 11.75 -32.76
C ARG A 794 37.56 10.63 -33.78
N PRO A 795 38.59 9.88 -34.22
CA PRO A 795 38.41 8.78 -35.16
C PRO A 795 38.06 7.46 -34.44
N GLY A 796 36.90 6.87 -34.74
CA GLY A 796 36.54 5.47 -34.39
C GLY A 796 35.67 5.26 -33.14
N ASN A 797 34.78 4.24 -33.24
CA ASN A 797 33.76 3.63 -32.35
C ASN A 797 33.11 4.47 -31.19
N PRO A 798 31.77 4.57 -31.12
CA PRO A 798 31.04 5.45 -30.17
C PRO A 798 31.10 5.01 -28.70
N ASP A 799 31.63 3.83 -28.37
CA ASP A 799 31.50 3.24 -27.03
C ASP A 799 32.58 3.69 -26.02
N GLN A 800 33.70 4.31 -26.47
CA GLN A 800 34.77 4.79 -25.57
C GLN A 800 35.46 6.09 -26.05
N PRO A 801 34.73 7.22 -26.14
CA PRO A 801 35.26 8.47 -26.72
C PRO A 801 36.34 9.16 -25.86
N HIS A 802 36.44 8.84 -24.56
CA HIS A 802 37.42 9.43 -23.65
C HIS A 802 38.87 8.96 -23.90
N LEU A 803 39.06 7.81 -24.56
CA LEU A 803 40.37 7.21 -24.87
C LEU A 803 40.91 7.57 -26.27
N ALA A 804 40.05 8.04 -27.19
CA ALA A 804 40.43 8.30 -28.58
C ALA A 804 41.06 9.69 -28.75
N SER A 805 42.28 9.80 -29.30
CA SER A 805 42.90 11.10 -29.56
C SER A 805 42.14 11.93 -30.61
N LEU A 806 42.19 13.26 -30.49
CA LEU A 806 41.60 14.17 -31.49
C LEU A 806 42.23 14.00 -32.87
N LYS A 807 41.43 14.20 -33.92
CA LYS A 807 41.93 14.29 -35.31
C LYS A 807 43.05 15.35 -35.39
N PRO A 808 44.16 15.08 -36.10
CA PRO A 808 45.30 16.00 -36.18
C PRO A 808 44.92 17.44 -36.53
N ASP A 809 44.00 17.62 -37.48
CA ASP A 809 43.55 18.94 -37.94
C ASP A 809 42.76 19.72 -36.87
N VAL A 810 41.95 19.01 -36.08
CA VAL A 810 41.16 19.60 -34.99
C VAL A 810 42.04 19.87 -33.77
N LYS A 811 43.02 19.01 -33.50
CA LYS A 811 44.03 19.18 -32.46
C LYS A 811 44.87 20.44 -32.71
N MET A 812 45.20 20.73 -33.96
CA MET A 812 45.95 21.95 -34.33
C MET A 812 45.12 23.23 -34.23
N ARG A 813 43.78 23.16 -34.23
CA ARG A 813 42.87 24.31 -34.13
C ARG A 813 42.39 24.63 -32.70
N GLN A 814 42.86 23.88 -31.71
CA GLN A 814 42.54 24.08 -30.30
C GLN A 814 42.94 25.48 -29.80
N LEU A 815 42.18 26.05 -28.88
CA LEU A 815 42.50 27.34 -28.27
C LEU A 815 43.74 27.26 -27.37
N ASP A 816 44.00 26.07 -26.81
CA ASP A 816 45.17 25.78 -25.98
C ASP A 816 46.29 25.11 -26.79
N GLY A 817 47.56 25.34 -26.44
CA GLY A 817 48.74 24.83 -27.14
C GLY A 817 49.71 25.92 -27.65
N PRO A 818 50.72 25.55 -28.48
CA PRO A 818 51.71 26.49 -29.01
C PRO A 818 51.09 27.68 -29.75
N ALA A 819 51.79 28.81 -29.84
CA ALA A 819 51.28 29.98 -30.54
C ALA A 819 50.89 29.63 -32.00
N PRO A 820 49.82 30.22 -32.58
CA PRO A 820 49.36 29.86 -33.92
C PRO A 820 50.43 29.92 -35.02
N LYS A 821 51.48 30.72 -34.80
CA LYS A 821 52.67 30.87 -35.67
C LYS A 821 53.58 29.63 -35.67
N ASP A 822 53.62 28.91 -34.55
CA ASP A 822 54.48 27.75 -34.31
C ASP A 822 53.78 26.42 -34.65
N ARG A 823 52.51 26.48 -35.09
CA ARG A 823 51.73 25.29 -35.49
C ARG A 823 52.00 24.93 -36.95
N ILE A 824 52.86 23.94 -37.12
CA ILE A 824 53.26 23.37 -38.42
C ILE A 824 52.08 22.53 -38.95
N GLY A 825 51.47 22.95 -40.07
CA GLY A 825 50.33 22.24 -40.69
C GLY A 825 49.05 23.07 -40.88
N LEU A 826 48.95 24.28 -40.31
CA LEU A 826 47.85 25.20 -40.59
C LEU A 826 48.13 26.12 -41.78
N ASP A 827 47.12 26.30 -42.63
CA ASP A 827 47.04 27.32 -43.67
C ASP A 827 46.96 28.74 -43.07
N LYS A 828 47.29 29.74 -43.89
CA LYS A 828 47.39 31.14 -43.46
C LYS A 828 46.04 31.71 -42.98
N GLU A 829 44.93 31.25 -43.54
CA GLU A 829 43.58 31.68 -43.15
C GLU A 829 43.15 31.02 -41.83
N SER A 830 43.33 29.70 -41.67
CA SER A 830 43.02 29.04 -40.40
C SER A 830 43.88 29.56 -39.24
N ARG A 831 45.14 29.98 -39.48
CA ARG A 831 45.96 30.62 -38.43
C ARG A 831 45.36 31.93 -37.95
N GLN A 832 44.90 32.78 -38.87
CA GLN A 832 44.26 34.05 -38.53
C GLN A 832 42.94 33.82 -37.77
N LEU A 833 42.19 32.80 -38.18
CA LEU A 833 40.94 32.42 -37.54
C LEU A 833 41.17 31.90 -36.11
N VAL A 834 42.16 31.04 -35.89
CA VAL A 834 42.53 30.57 -34.53
C VAL A 834 43.00 31.73 -33.66
N GLU A 835 43.81 32.65 -34.20
CA GLU A 835 44.29 33.81 -33.46
C GLU A 835 43.15 34.78 -33.07
N ALA A 836 42.20 35.01 -33.98
CA ALA A 836 40.98 35.77 -33.68
C ALA A 836 40.14 35.11 -32.57
N HIS A 837 39.97 33.78 -32.61
CA HIS A 837 39.24 33.05 -31.57
C HIS A 837 39.95 33.09 -30.20
N ILE A 838 41.29 33.02 -30.16
CA ILE A 838 42.05 33.16 -28.91
C ILE A 838 41.88 34.57 -28.33
N GLN A 839 41.91 35.62 -29.16
CA GLN A 839 41.71 37.00 -28.71
C GLN A 839 40.28 37.21 -28.20
N LEU A 840 39.28 36.72 -28.92
CA LEU A 840 37.87 36.78 -28.50
C LEU A 840 37.64 36.06 -27.16
N ALA A 841 38.27 34.90 -26.96
CA ALA A 841 38.18 34.16 -25.71
C ALA A 841 38.82 34.91 -24.53
N ARG A 842 39.96 35.60 -24.75
CA ARG A 842 40.60 36.46 -23.74
C ARG A 842 39.72 37.63 -23.35
N ILE A 843 39.13 38.32 -24.33
CA ILE A 843 38.21 39.44 -24.10
C ILE A 843 37.00 38.94 -23.28
N ARG A 844 36.41 37.80 -23.64
CA ARG A 844 35.28 37.18 -22.92
C ARG A 844 35.61 36.79 -21.48
N ASN A 845 36.81 36.27 -21.21
CA ASN A 845 37.23 35.87 -19.86
C ASN A 845 37.58 37.08 -18.96
N GLN A 846 37.91 38.23 -19.54
CA GLN A 846 38.24 39.47 -18.83
C GLN A 846 37.01 40.32 -18.44
N ARG A 847 35.89 40.25 -19.18
CA ARG A 847 34.63 40.96 -18.84
C ARG A 847 33.89 40.30 -17.67
N ARG A 848 34.39 40.50 -16.45
CA ARG A 848 33.97 39.75 -15.25
C ARG A 848 32.67 40.25 -14.59
N ASN A 849 32.17 41.44 -14.94
CA ASN A 849 31.10 42.13 -14.20
C ASN A 849 30.01 42.83 -15.06
N GLU A 850 29.99 42.68 -16.38
CA GLU A 850 28.87 43.22 -17.19
C GLU A 850 27.67 42.27 -17.10
N TYR A 851 26.53 42.78 -16.62
CA TYR A 851 25.28 42.03 -16.50
C TYR A 851 24.87 41.46 -17.87
N LYS A 852 25.11 40.16 -18.09
CA LYS A 852 24.53 39.43 -19.22
C LYS A 852 23.01 39.39 -19.03
N ARG A 853 22.27 39.93 -20.01
CA ARG A 853 20.81 40.25 -19.99
C ARG A 853 19.96 39.36 -19.07
N LYS A 854 19.14 39.99 -18.22
CA LYS A 854 17.87 39.43 -17.73
C LYS A 854 16.91 39.38 -18.91
N ARG A 855 16.46 38.19 -19.32
CA ARG A 855 15.27 38.08 -20.18
C ARG A 855 14.06 38.37 -19.29
N ALA A 856 13.30 39.41 -19.62
CA ALA A 856 11.88 39.43 -19.26
C ALA A 856 11.24 38.30 -20.08
N VAL A 857 10.72 37.29 -19.40
CA VAL A 857 9.82 36.34 -20.03
C VAL A 857 8.51 37.10 -20.17
N ASP A 858 8.12 37.44 -21.39
CA ASP A 858 6.77 37.89 -21.66
C ASP A 858 5.82 36.78 -21.21
N VAL A 859 5.14 37.02 -20.10
CA VAL A 859 4.01 36.22 -19.65
C VAL A 859 2.92 36.44 -20.69
N ILE A 860 2.66 35.41 -21.50
CA ILE A 860 1.39 35.33 -22.22
C ILE A 860 0.34 35.03 -21.14
N ASP A 861 -0.34 36.08 -20.69
CA ASP A 861 -1.55 35.98 -19.88
C ASP A 861 -2.66 35.40 -20.76
N LEU A 862 -3.05 34.14 -20.48
CA LEU A 862 -4.16 33.45 -21.14
C LEU A 862 -5.38 33.31 -20.22
N CYS A 863 -5.47 34.14 -19.16
CA CYS A 863 -6.63 34.20 -18.28
C CYS A 863 -7.01 35.65 -17.94
N SER A 864 -7.25 36.45 -18.97
CA SER A 864 -8.15 37.61 -18.87
C SER A 864 -9.29 37.44 -19.87
N ASP A 865 -10.45 37.03 -19.38
CA ASP A 865 -11.72 37.08 -20.12
C ASP A 865 -12.15 38.55 -20.22
N GLU A 866 -11.78 39.26 -21.29
CA GLU A 866 -12.54 40.44 -21.75
C GLU A 866 -12.61 40.51 -23.27
N GLU A 867 -13.81 40.83 -23.76
CA GLU A 867 -14.24 40.84 -25.15
C GLU A 867 -13.73 42.07 -25.95
N ASP A 868 -13.47 41.82 -27.24
CA ASP A 868 -13.65 42.70 -28.40
C ASP A 868 -12.60 43.73 -28.91
N ASN A 869 -12.35 43.57 -30.23
CA ASN A 869 -11.98 44.52 -31.29
C ASN A 869 -10.62 45.26 -31.31
N GLN A 870 -9.70 44.81 -32.20
CA GLN A 870 -9.24 45.55 -33.40
C GLN A 870 -8.06 44.87 -34.16
N GLY A 871 -8.22 44.68 -35.48
CA GLY A 871 -7.16 44.81 -36.51
C GLY A 871 -6.15 43.66 -36.76
N PRO A 872 -5.84 43.28 -38.03
CA PRO A 872 -4.84 42.25 -38.34
C PRO A 872 -3.47 42.86 -38.72
N GLU A 873 -2.39 42.54 -38.00
CA GLU A 873 -1.03 42.85 -38.46
C GLU A 873 -0.05 41.66 -38.40
N ARG A 874 0.20 41.14 -39.63
CA ARG A 874 1.48 40.71 -40.23
C ARG A 874 2.47 39.87 -39.39
N ARG A 875 2.48 38.57 -39.70
CA ARG A 875 3.67 37.70 -39.59
C ARG A 875 4.76 38.17 -40.55
N ALA A 876 5.93 38.53 -40.02
CA ALA A 876 7.14 38.72 -40.82
C ALA A 876 7.88 37.39 -41.05
N GLN A 877 8.34 37.22 -42.28
CA GLN A 877 8.91 36.01 -42.87
C GLN A 877 10.36 35.74 -42.43
N SER A 878 10.72 34.47 -42.34
CA SER A 878 12.10 34.00 -42.30
C SER A 878 12.83 34.33 -43.61
N GLN A 879 13.96 35.03 -43.55
CA GLN A 879 14.90 35.14 -44.68
C GLN A 879 16.11 34.25 -44.44
N ARG A 880 16.26 33.22 -45.30
CA ARG A 880 17.52 32.53 -45.57
C ARG A 880 18.40 33.46 -46.40
N ILE A 881 19.68 33.62 -46.03
CA ILE A 881 20.67 34.30 -46.88
C ILE A 881 21.70 33.31 -47.40
N TYR A 882 21.84 33.31 -48.73
CA TYR A 882 22.80 32.59 -49.55
C TYR A 882 24.20 33.22 -49.44
N ILE A 883 25.24 32.39 -49.52
CA ILE A 883 26.64 32.80 -49.66
C ILE A 883 26.90 33.15 -51.13
N GLY A 884 27.48 34.32 -51.41
CA GLY A 884 27.83 34.79 -52.76
C GLY A 884 29.11 35.64 -52.79
N ASP A 885 29.83 35.50 -53.90
CA ASP A 885 31.22 35.90 -54.18
C ASP A 885 31.58 37.40 -54.23
N PHE A 886 32.86 37.65 -53.91
CA PHE A 886 33.84 38.66 -54.33
C PHE A 886 33.49 40.01 -55.04
N MET A 887 34.24 41.04 -54.57
CA MET A 887 34.82 42.23 -55.24
C MET A 887 33.97 43.46 -55.60
N GLY A 888 34.45 44.65 -55.19
CA GLY A 888 34.05 45.95 -55.77
C GLY A 888 34.41 47.17 -54.91
N ILE A 889 35.18 48.08 -55.48
CA ILE A 889 35.79 49.31 -54.92
C ILE A 889 34.82 50.51 -55.03
N ALA A 890 34.91 51.51 -54.14
CA ALA A 890 35.01 52.96 -54.44
C ALA A 890 34.33 53.91 -53.41
N ASP A 891 35.17 54.75 -52.80
CA ASP A 891 35.15 56.23 -52.76
C ASP A 891 34.06 57.10 -52.10
N LEU A 892 34.55 57.84 -51.09
CA LEU A 892 34.61 59.30 -50.88
C LEU A 892 33.35 60.18 -50.59
N ARG A 893 33.49 60.88 -49.44
CA ARG A 893 33.48 62.36 -49.19
C ARG A 893 32.35 62.99 -48.35
N CYS A 894 32.79 63.59 -47.22
CA CYS A 894 32.54 64.92 -46.63
C CYS A 894 31.72 65.92 -47.47
N GLU A 895 31.03 66.96 -46.98
CA GLU A 895 30.91 67.72 -45.70
C GLU A 895 29.70 68.67 -45.91
N VAL A 896 29.05 69.26 -44.88
CA VAL A 896 29.11 70.70 -44.43
C VAL A 896 27.83 70.90 -43.55
N ILE A 897 27.87 71.16 -42.23
CA ILE A 897 27.91 72.44 -41.46
C ILE A 897 26.66 73.34 -41.74
N ASP A 898 25.89 73.98 -40.84
CA ASP A 898 25.78 74.24 -39.38
C ASP A 898 24.45 75.05 -39.21
N LEU A 899 23.70 75.06 -38.09
CA LEU A 899 23.74 76.12 -37.05
C LEU A 899 22.53 76.03 -36.10
N THR A 900 22.76 76.51 -34.87
CA THR A 900 21.85 76.82 -33.74
C THR A 900 21.28 75.60 -32.99
N GLY A 901 21.51 75.37 -31.70
CA GLY A 901 21.95 76.23 -30.60
C GLY A 901 20.81 76.33 -29.60
N ASP A 902 20.86 75.53 -28.53
CA ASP A 902 20.24 75.82 -27.23
C ASP A 902 20.82 74.92 -26.14
N THR A 903 20.85 75.49 -24.94
CA THR A 903 21.78 75.28 -23.83
C THR A 903 21.35 74.24 -22.79
N ASP A 904 22.36 73.51 -22.32
CA ASP A 904 22.70 73.10 -20.95
C ASP A 904 21.74 72.23 -20.11
N THR A 905 22.10 70.96 -20.01
CA THR A 905 22.05 70.15 -18.78
C THR A 905 23.44 69.62 -18.53
N ASP A 906 23.97 69.73 -17.30
CA ASP A 906 24.84 68.71 -16.71
C ASP A 906 25.12 69.00 -15.22
N SER A 907 25.01 67.94 -14.41
CA SER A 907 25.45 67.86 -13.03
C SER A 907 26.60 66.87 -12.92
N GLU A 908 27.62 67.30 -12.17
CA GLU A 908 28.96 66.75 -12.03
C GLU A 908 29.06 65.29 -11.51
N GLU A 909 29.96 64.53 -12.14
CA GLU A 909 30.72 63.42 -11.53
C GLU A 909 32.22 63.77 -11.55
N ASP A 910 32.92 63.40 -10.49
CA ASP A 910 34.39 63.46 -10.35
C ASP A 910 34.91 62.07 -9.90
N PRO A 911 36.21 61.73 -10.04
CA PRO A 911 36.60 60.64 -10.91
C PRO A 911 37.48 59.58 -10.23
N SER A 912 37.63 58.41 -10.85
CA SER A 912 38.93 57.72 -11.00
C SER A 912 38.76 56.33 -11.60
N THR A 913 39.39 56.07 -12.75
CA THR A 913 40.50 55.11 -12.89
C THR A 913 40.95 55.00 -14.34
N ALA A 914 42.26 54.81 -14.49
CA ALA A 914 43.07 55.07 -15.66
C ALA A 914 42.78 54.19 -16.89
N ARG A 915 42.89 54.83 -18.07
CA ARG A 915 42.95 54.16 -19.38
C ARG A 915 44.21 53.29 -19.49
N VAL A 916 44.00 52.01 -19.78
CA VAL A 916 45.00 51.12 -20.38
C VAL A 916 45.15 51.49 -21.86
N ARG A 917 46.36 51.87 -22.28
CA ARG A 917 46.76 51.83 -23.70
C ARG A 917 47.27 50.42 -23.99
N SER A 918 46.80 49.80 -25.07
CA SER A 918 47.57 48.74 -25.74
C SER A 918 47.41 48.82 -27.27
N PRO A 919 48.48 48.49 -28.01
CA PRO A 919 48.64 48.81 -29.42
C PRO A 919 48.18 47.67 -30.32
N CYS A 920 47.48 47.96 -31.41
CA CYS A 920 47.34 47.03 -32.53
C CYS A 920 47.08 47.80 -33.83
N SER A 921 48.11 48.51 -34.29
CA SER A 921 48.18 49.08 -35.63
C SER A 921 49.05 48.17 -36.50
N GLU A 922 48.52 47.04 -36.95
CA GLU A 922 49.06 46.26 -38.08
C GLU A 922 48.01 45.19 -38.45
N PHE A 923 47.62 45.14 -39.73
CA PHE A 923 46.62 44.25 -40.36
C PHE A 923 45.13 44.65 -40.29
N PRO A 924 44.62 45.48 -41.22
CA PRO A 924 43.20 45.88 -41.30
C PRO A 924 42.21 44.72 -41.55
N LYS A 925 42.67 43.57 -42.07
CA LYS A 925 41.82 42.37 -42.28
C LYS A 925 41.49 41.62 -40.97
N MET A 926 42.33 41.73 -39.94
CA MET A 926 42.10 41.06 -38.66
C MET A 926 41.01 41.80 -37.86
N GLY A 927 41.06 43.14 -37.88
CA GLY A 927 40.07 44.01 -37.24
C GLY A 927 38.65 43.73 -37.76
N SER A 928 38.44 43.70 -39.07
CA SER A 928 37.10 43.47 -39.64
C SER A 928 36.56 42.06 -39.40
N LEU A 929 37.42 41.05 -39.23
CA LEU A 929 37.01 39.68 -38.92
C LEU A 929 36.64 39.53 -37.44
N LEU A 930 37.39 40.19 -36.55
CA LEU A 930 37.10 40.24 -35.12
C LEU A 930 35.82 41.05 -34.83
N GLU A 931 35.63 42.16 -35.54
CA GLU A 931 34.44 43.02 -35.47
C GLU A 931 33.19 42.33 -36.04
N LYS A 932 33.32 41.50 -37.09
CA LYS A 932 32.23 40.60 -37.57
C LYS A 932 31.88 39.49 -36.58
N LEU A 933 32.89 38.90 -35.92
CA LEU A 933 32.68 37.90 -34.86
C LEU A 933 32.09 38.53 -33.59
N GLU A 934 32.41 39.80 -33.31
CA GLU A 934 31.82 40.57 -32.23
C GLU A 934 30.39 41.04 -32.57
N ALA A 935 30.11 41.45 -33.80
CA ALA A 935 28.75 41.84 -34.22
C ALA A 935 27.76 40.66 -34.23
N GLY A 936 28.24 39.43 -34.40
CA GLY A 936 27.43 38.21 -34.22
C GLY A 936 27.16 37.85 -32.75
N LEU A 937 27.67 38.59 -31.76
CA LEU A 937 27.48 38.32 -30.32
C LEU A 937 26.09 38.72 -29.79
N GLU A 938 25.27 39.44 -30.55
CA GLU A 938 23.90 39.78 -30.11
C GLU A 938 22.92 38.62 -30.24
N GLU A 939 23.27 37.58 -30.99
CA GLU A 939 22.50 36.33 -31.12
C GLU A 939 23.23 35.16 -30.45
N ASP A 940 22.51 34.44 -29.60
CA ASP A 940 22.99 33.42 -28.65
C ASP A 940 23.91 32.33 -29.26
N PHE A 941 25.23 32.47 -29.13
CA PHE A 941 26.16 31.33 -29.25
C PHE A 941 27.27 31.39 -28.19
N TRP A 942 27.09 30.59 -27.13
CA TRP A 942 28.20 30.20 -26.28
C TRP A 942 29.12 29.30 -27.10
N TRP A 943 30.36 29.75 -27.33
CA TRP A 943 31.40 29.10 -28.15
C TRP A 943 31.27 29.30 -29.66
N PRO A 944 32.38 29.22 -30.44
CA PRO A 944 32.29 29.02 -31.89
C PRO A 944 31.42 27.81 -32.18
N ASP A 945 30.76 27.78 -33.34
CA ASP A 945 29.89 26.67 -33.70
C ASP A 945 30.61 25.33 -33.49
N SER A 946 29.91 24.38 -32.87
CA SER A 946 30.46 23.13 -32.32
C SER A 946 31.16 22.26 -33.37
N GLY A 947 31.07 22.58 -34.66
CA GLY A 947 31.82 21.95 -35.75
C GLY A 947 33.25 22.48 -35.96
N GLN A 948 33.71 23.52 -35.25
CA GLN A 948 34.99 24.18 -35.53
C GLN A 948 36.08 23.99 -34.46
N VAL A 949 35.72 23.92 -33.17
CA VAL A 949 36.67 23.85 -32.05
C VAL A 949 36.12 22.92 -30.96
N ASP A 950 36.94 21.97 -30.52
CA ASP A 950 36.65 21.13 -29.34
C ASP A 950 37.23 21.81 -28.08
N PRO A 951 36.51 21.98 -26.96
CA PRO A 951 37.00 22.73 -25.79
C PRO A 951 37.91 21.93 -24.81
N ASN A 952 38.63 20.90 -25.27
CA ASN A 952 39.37 19.97 -24.41
C ASN A 952 40.70 20.53 -23.87
N PHE A 953 41.05 20.16 -22.63
CA PHE A 953 42.45 20.19 -22.19
C PHE A 953 43.18 18.93 -22.68
N PRO A 954 44.46 19.02 -23.06
CA PRO A 954 45.28 17.83 -23.20
C PRO A 954 45.34 17.12 -21.84
N GLN A 955 45.00 15.84 -21.79
CA GLN A 955 45.38 15.00 -20.66
C GLN A 955 46.91 14.95 -20.64
N GLU A 956 47.52 15.40 -19.54
CA GLU A 956 48.93 15.10 -19.29
C GLU A 956 49.05 13.57 -19.26
N ALA A 957 49.91 13.04 -20.13
CA ALA A 957 50.15 11.61 -20.29
C ALA A 957 50.95 11.03 -19.13
#